data_AF-A0A318I678-F1
#
_entry.id   AF-A0A318I678-F1
#
_cell.length_a   1.000
_cell.length_b   1.000
_cell.length_c   1.000
_cell.angle_alpha   90.00
_cell.angle_beta   90.00
_cell.angle_gamma   90.00
#
_symmetry.space_group_name_H-M   'P 1'
#
loop_
_entity.id
_entity.type
_entity.pdbx_description
1 polymer ?
#
loop_
_entity_poly.entity_id
_entity_poly.type
_entity_poly.pdbx_seq_one_letter_code
_entity_poly.pdbx_strand_id
1 'polypeptide(L)'
;MRKFTLLWLWLIGTICMAKPITVEKAKAISAKFMAQHVTTTRAPSASQLQIKHVFRSETTNAALCYVFTSKDDTGFIIASADDNSEPILAYSDTETFNFKNMAPATRWWLECYQKQIEYASKNERNPKTRAAEARHNIAPLIQTKWNQEAPYNTLCPYDDKEKRRCVTGCVATATAQLMYYHKWPKKGTGSHSYDWNGKKLSADFGNTTFQWDKMKTTYKGNDDTNNAVATLLYNCGIALEMHYGPWGSWAYFRNGEVMAKYFGYSPNYKRVIRNTVGLNAFEEAIYNDLANGLPVLFGGQDKNKNEGHQFICDGYKSGGYYHMNWGWGGWNDGYFTLSALNTEDERQWNWDQEVFCGIKKFEKETTVNGLIFENNGNQTATLKGGKPNNNLIIPENVLINGQQCKVTSIANAAFKNNTKITDVTIPSSINSVGAEAFLGCTHLINLTIKDNKTELTCGKDLFKNTSLRNAHIGRTLMGNGVFGGISTLTNVSLSNNVKTLTPLMFYMTGLKTIDIPNSVDKIDGDAFNKANSLEKITVQNGNTKYASDGGALYDKAKKTLILLPHNSKITDFRIPETVVTIKRQAITSGYIKSLVIPSRIQTIETDAILCTKIERIYINNVVPPTVNEHGFTAPQFVITNTKLCVPGGKLNLYKKTKGWSRFQKIIETTYTDIQPAVIDNNIPNKIYTIDGKRVPTNVNSLKELQPGIYIINGHKIIIR
;
A
#
# COMPACT_ATOMS: atom_id res chain seq x y z
N MET A 1 41.67 36.91 39.39
CA MET A 1 41.57 36.04 40.59
C MET A 1 40.99 36.81 41.75
N ARG A 2 39.77 36.48 42.20
CA ARG A 2 39.18 36.68 43.54
C ARG A 2 37.71 36.25 43.44
N LYS A 3 37.44 34.95 43.57
CA LYS A 3 37.02 34.23 44.78
C LYS A 3 35.65 34.69 45.31
N PHE A 4 34.68 33.83 45.00
CA PHE A 4 33.35 33.67 45.55
C PHE A 4 33.30 33.79 47.09
N THR A 5 32.18 34.31 47.60
CA THR A 5 31.64 33.89 48.89
C THR A 5 30.12 33.79 48.77
N LEU A 6 29.64 32.55 48.90
CA LEU A 6 28.23 32.17 48.94
C LEU A 6 27.53 32.77 50.16
N LEU A 7 26.33 33.30 49.97
CA LEU A 7 25.33 33.43 51.03
C LEU A 7 24.25 32.37 50.79
N TRP A 8 24.23 31.38 51.68
CA TRP A 8 23.17 30.37 51.79
C TRP A 8 21.91 31.03 52.36
N LEU A 9 20.87 31.12 51.54
CA LEU A 9 19.50 31.37 52.00
C LEU A 9 18.77 30.03 52.07
N TRP A 10 18.53 29.59 53.30
CA TRP A 10 17.60 28.52 53.64
C TRP A 10 16.19 28.92 53.17
N LEU A 11 15.79 28.49 51.97
CA LEU A 11 14.38 28.35 51.64
C LEU A 11 13.92 27.02 52.25
N ILE A 12 13.29 27.10 53.42
CA ILE A 12 12.42 26.06 53.92
C ILE A 12 11.31 25.92 52.88
N GLY A 13 11.46 24.97 51.97
CA GLY A 13 10.39 24.51 51.13
C GLY A 13 9.35 23.89 52.05
N THR A 14 8.29 24.64 52.35
CA THR A 14 7.06 24.04 52.89
C THR A 14 6.65 22.97 51.90
N ILE A 15 6.83 21.71 52.28
CA ILE A 15 6.19 20.58 51.64
C ILE A 15 4.71 20.80 51.92
N CYS A 16 4.01 21.46 50.99
CA CYS A 16 2.58 21.62 51.04
C CYS A 16 1.98 20.22 50.87
N MET A 17 1.78 19.52 51.99
CA MET A 17 1.00 18.29 52.00
C MET A 17 -0.39 18.62 51.48
N ALA A 18 -0.82 17.83 50.52
CA ALA A 18 -2.14 17.87 49.93
C ALA A 18 -3.25 17.80 50.99
N LYS A 19 -4.36 18.51 50.77
CA LYS A 19 -5.45 18.64 51.74
C LYS A 19 -6.81 18.47 51.05
N PRO A 20 -7.78 17.85 51.75
CA PRO A 20 -9.18 17.90 51.35
C PRO A 20 -9.62 19.34 51.03
N ILE A 21 -10.27 19.52 49.89
CA ILE A 21 -10.81 20.80 49.43
C ILE A 21 -12.17 21.00 50.08
N THR A 22 -12.36 22.14 50.76
CA THR A 22 -13.68 22.50 51.32
C THR A 22 -14.68 22.84 50.21
N VAL A 23 -15.98 22.75 50.51
CA VAL A 23 -17.06 23.12 49.59
C VAL A 23 -16.87 24.54 49.05
N GLU A 24 -16.52 25.50 49.90
CA GLU A 24 -16.37 26.91 49.54
C GLU A 24 -15.21 27.11 48.55
N LYS A 25 -14.08 26.43 48.79
CA LYS A 25 -12.92 26.45 47.90
C LYS A 25 -13.26 25.78 46.56
N ALA A 26 -13.95 24.65 46.59
CA ALA A 26 -14.42 23.97 45.37
C ALA A 26 -15.38 24.86 44.55
N LYS A 27 -16.33 25.55 45.20
CA LYS A 27 -17.21 26.53 44.53
C LYS A 27 -16.44 27.67 43.87
N ALA A 28 -15.42 28.19 44.55
CA ALA A 28 -14.58 29.26 44.00
C ALA A 28 -13.80 28.79 42.76
N ILE A 29 -13.22 27.58 42.81
CA ILE A 29 -12.54 26.94 41.67
C ILE A 29 -13.53 26.72 40.52
N SER A 30 -14.70 26.16 40.79
CA SER A 30 -15.75 25.91 39.80
C SER A 30 -16.23 27.20 39.13
N ALA A 31 -16.52 28.25 39.90
CA ALA A 31 -16.96 29.53 39.33
C ALA A 31 -15.88 30.17 38.44
N LYS A 32 -14.61 30.13 38.88
CA LYS A 32 -13.47 30.62 38.09
C LYS A 32 -13.32 29.84 36.78
N PHE A 33 -13.44 28.51 36.84
CA PHE A 33 -13.36 27.65 35.66
C PHE A 33 -14.50 27.94 34.67
N MET A 34 -15.75 28.01 35.17
CA MET A 34 -16.92 28.29 34.35
C MET A 34 -16.80 29.65 33.65
N ALA A 35 -16.32 30.69 34.34
CA ALA A 35 -16.08 32.02 33.73
C ALA A 35 -15.11 31.99 32.52
N GLN A 36 -14.28 30.96 32.39
CA GLN A 36 -13.33 30.79 31.30
C GLN A 36 -13.82 29.83 30.19
N HIS A 37 -14.78 28.94 30.48
CA HIS A 37 -15.12 27.79 29.62
C HIS A 37 -16.57 27.71 29.16
N VAL A 38 -17.47 28.51 29.74
CA VAL A 38 -18.87 28.65 29.30
C VAL A 38 -19.14 30.06 28.77
N THR A 39 -20.25 30.24 28.07
CA THR A 39 -20.64 31.57 27.56
C THR A 39 -20.76 32.56 28.70
N THR A 40 -20.15 33.74 28.54
CA THR A 40 -19.97 34.73 29.62
C THR A 40 -21.27 35.24 30.21
N THR A 41 -22.38 35.19 29.47
CA THR A 41 -23.72 35.57 29.94
C THR A 41 -24.36 34.55 30.88
N ARG A 42 -23.79 33.34 31.02
CA ARG A 42 -24.32 32.25 31.86
C ARG A 42 -23.38 31.78 32.97
N ALA A 43 -22.15 32.29 33.06
CA ALA A 43 -21.19 31.83 34.06
C ALA A 43 -21.65 32.20 35.49
N PRO A 44 -21.98 31.23 36.36
CA PRO A 44 -22.41 31.53 37.73
C PRO A 44 -21.23 31.96 38.59
N SER A 45 -21.42 33.00 39.41
CA SER A 45 -20.52 33.29 40.52
C SER A 45 -20.56 32.19 41.57
N ALA A 46 -19.54 32.12 42.44
CA ALA A 46 -19.45 31.08 43.47
C ALA A 46 -20.67 31.05 44.42
N SER A 47 -21.30 32.21 44.68
CA SER A 47 -22.52 32.30 45.51
C SER A 47 -23.79 31.84 44.79
N GLN A 48 -23.77 31.78 43.45
CA GLN A 48 -24.87 31.26 42.62
C GLN A 48 -24.81 29.75 42.44
N LEU A 49 -23.68 29.10 42.75
CA LEU A 49 -23.54 27.65 42.70
C LEU A 49 -24.17 26.95 43.91
N GLN A 50 -25.04 25.98 43.62
CA GLN A 50 -25.70 25.13 44.61
C GLN A 50 -25.13 23.70 44.56
N ILE A 51 -24.99 23.06 45.71
CA ILE A 51 -24.59 21.64 45.76
C ILE A 51 -25.76 20.81 45.27
N LYS A 52 -25.55 20.06 44.19
CA LYS A 52 -26.51 19.07 43.68
C LYS A 52 -26.29 17.70 44.28
N HIS A 53 -25.02 17.31 44.44
CA HIS A 53 -24.63 16.01 44.99
C HIS A 53 -23.21 16.06 45.55
N VAL A 54 -22.91 15.17 46.51
CA VAL A 54 -21.55 14.97 47.03
C VAL A 54 -21.25 13.48 46.99
N PHE A 55 -20.25 13.11 46.19
CA PHE A 55 -19.71 11.75 46.17
C PHE A 55 -18.77 11.56 47.35
N ARG A 56 -18.90 10.43 48.06
CA ARG A 56 -18.14 10.17 49.29
C ARG A 56 -17.52 8.78 49.27
N SER A 57 -16.36 8.65 49.91
CA SER A 57 -15.71 7.35 50.13
C SER A 57 -16.60 6.45 50.99
N GLU A 58 -16.82 5.23 50.54
CA GLU A 58 -17.57 4.21 51.31
C GLU A 58 -16.84 3.82 52.61
N THR A 59 -15.51 3.98 52.66
CA THR A 59 -14.69 3.54 53.80
C THR A 59 -14.48 4.64 54.83
N THR A 60 -14.33 5.89 54.40
CA THR A 60 -13.98 7.02 55.29
C THR A 60 -15.07 8.07 55.41
N ASN A 61 -16.11 8.00 54.56
CA ASN A 61 -17.14 9.02 54.40
C ASN A 61 -16.61 10.42 53.97
N ALA A 62 -15.31 10.52 53.65
CA ALA A 62 -14.69 11.72 53.12
C ALA A 62 -15.31 12.11 51.77
N ALA A 63 -15.46 13.41 51.51
CA ALA A 63 -15.90 13.88 50.20
C ALA A 63 -14.82 13.56 49.16
N LEU A 64 -15.23 13.06 47.99
CA LEU A 64 -14.36 12.74 46.86
C LEU A 64 -14.61 13.70 45.68
N CYS A 65 -15.89 13.99 45.40
CA CYS A 65 -16.26 14.96 44.38
C CYS A 65 -17.48 15.78 44.83
N TYR A 66 -17.51 17.05 44.42
CA TYR A 66 -18.67 17.93 44.57
C TYR A 66 -19.31 18.18 43.21
N VAL A 67 -20.63 18.00 43.13
CA VAL A 67 -21.41 18.38 41.95
C VAL A 67 -22.15 19.67 42.26
N PHE A 68 -21.88 20.71 41.48
CA PHE A 68 -22.56 21.99 41.56
C PHE A 68 -23.44 22.23 40.33
N THR A 69 -24.53 22.97 40.56
CA THR A 69 -25.46 23.43 39.53
C THR A 69 -25.76 24.92 39.74
N SER A 70 -26.28 25.57 38.70
CA SER A 70 -26.86 26.90 38.77
C SER A 70 -28.21 26.88 39.52
N LYS A 71 -28.71 28.05 39.94
CA LYS A 71 -29.99 28.14 40.68
C LYS A 71 -31.20 27.62 39.89
N ASP A 72 -31.14 27.72 38.57
CA ASP A 72 -32.18 27.27 37.63
C ASP A 72 -31.92 25.83 37.12
N ASP A 73 -30.97 25.12 37.71
CA ASP A 73 -30.59 23.74 37.40
C ASP A 73 -30.09 23.49 35.96
N THR A 74 -29.63 24.57 35.30
CA THR A 74 -29.07 24.54 33.95
C THR A 74 -27.55 24.36 34.00
N GLY A 75 -27.03 23.34 33.34
CA GLY A 75 -25.62 23.00 33.38
C GLY A 75 -25.20 22.36 34.70
N PHE A 76 -23.99 21.80 34.73
CA PHE A 76 -23.38 21.27 35.94
C PHE A 76 -21.86 21.39 35.90
N ILE A 77 -21.22 21.30 37.06
CA ILE A 77 -19.77 21.19 37.17
C ILE A 77 -19.42 20.23 38.31
N ILE A 78 -18.49 19.31 38.03
CA ILE A 78 -17.99 18.31 38.96
C ILE A 78 -16.57 18.71 39.34
N ALA A 79 -16.39 19.17 40.57
CA ALA A 79 -15.08 19.50 41.13
C ALA A 79 -14.56 18.33 41.98
N SER A 80 -13.26 18.12 41.97
CA SER A 80 -12.63 17.22 42.93
C SER A 80 -12.67 17.82 44.34
N ALA A 81 -12.80 16.95 45.34
CA ALA A 81 -12.68 17.30 46.75
C ALA A 81 -11.25 17.13 47.30
N ASP A 82 -10.26 16.88 46.45
CA ASP A 82 -8.86 16.67 46.84
C ASP A 82 -7.91 17.39 45.86
N ASP A 83 -6.91 18.11 46.37
CA ASP A 83 -5.98 18.87 45.54
C ASP A 83 -4.90 18.00 44.86
N ASN A 84 -4.85 16.69 45.12
CA ASN A 84 -4.01 15.71 44.40
C ASN A 84 -4.58 15.19 43.07
N SER A 85 -5.65 15.79 42.59
CA SER A 85 -6.34 15.38 41.37
C SER A 85 -6.71 16.59 40.53
N GLU A 86 -7.17 16.34 39.31
CA GLU A 86 -7.67 17.41 38.44
C GLU A 86 -8.78 18.20 39.16
N PRO A 87 -8.66 19.54 39.28
CA PRO A 87 -9.56 20.34 40.10
C PRO A 87 -11.01 20.29 39.59
N ILE A 88 -11.18 20.26 38.27
CA ILE A 88 -12.47 20.12 37.60
C ILE A 88 -12.42 18.84 36.75
N LEU A 89 -13.34 17.93 37.01
CA LEU A 89 -13.36 16.60 36.38
C LEU A 89 -14.29 16.58 35.17
N ALA A 90 -15.42 17.28 35.28
CA ALA A 90 -16.42 17.35 34.24
C ALA A 90 -17.29 18.60 34.36
N TYR A 91 -17.91 19.03 33.26
CA TYR A 91 -18.90 20.10 33.27
C TYR A 91 -19.80 20.06 32.03
N SER A 92 -20.95 20.71 32.12
CA SER A 92 -21.84 21.01 31.00
C SER A 92 -22.40 22.42 31.17
N ASP A 93 -22.52 23.15 30.08
CA ASP A 93 -23.09 24.51 30.04
C ASP A 93 -24.62 24.51 29.85
N THR A 94 -25.17 23.42 29.34
CA THR A 94 -26.60 23.31 29.01
C THR A 94 -27.29 22.13 29.66
N GLU A 95 -26.59 21.02 29.89
CA GLU A 95 -27.25 19.77 30.28
C GLU A 95 -27.40 19.65 31.80
N THR A 96 -28.46 18.96 32.21
CA THR A 96 -28.77 18.77 33.63
C THR A 96 -28.08 17.53 34.19
N PHE A 97 -27.54 17.66 35.40
CA PHE A 97 -27.04 16.52 36.16
C PHE A 97 -28.17 15.79 36.89
N ASN A 98 -28.43 14.54 36.51
CA ASN A 98 -29.46 13.71 37.15
C ASN A 98 -28.86 12.50 37.86
N PHE A 99 -28.64 12.59 39.18
CA PHE A 99 -28.05 11.48 39.93
C PHE A 99 -28.89 10.20 39.91
N LYS A 100 -30.22 10.34 40.05
CA LYS A 100 -31.14 9.21 40.21
C LYS A 100 -31.28 8.41 38.92
N ASN A 101 -31.34 9.10 37.78
CA ASN A 101 -31.64 8.49 36.48
C ASN A 101 -30.45 8.51 35.51
N MET A 102 -29.22 8.77 35.98
CA MET A 102 -28.04 8.75 35.11
C MET A 102 -27.84 7.40 34.42
N ALA A 103 -27.22 7.43 33.24
CA ALA A 103 -26.85 6.22 32.53
C ALA A 103 -25.91 5.35 33.39
N PRO A 104 -25.99 4.00 33.28
CA PRO A 104 -25.01 3.11 33.91
C PRO A 104 -23.56 3.48 33.54
N ALA A 105 -23.33 3.88 32.28
CA ALA A 105 -22.03 4.34 31.80
C ALA A 105 -21.51 5.58 32.54
N THR A 106 -22.37 6.59 32.74
CA THR A 106 -22.01 7.80 33.50
C THR A 106 -21.72 7.45 34.96
N ARG A 107 -22.52 6.57 35.57
CA ARG A 107 -22.30 6.12 36.95
C ARG A 107 -20.94 5.45 37.09
N TRP A 108 -20.65 4.49 36.22
CA TRP A 108 -19.36 3.81 36.17
C TRP A 108 -18.19 4.80 36.02
N TRP A 109 -18.32 5.78 35.12
CA TRP A 109 -17.29 6.80 34.93
C TRP A 109 -17.01 7.61 36.20
N LEU A 110 -18.07 8.02 36.91
CA LEU A 110 -17.95 8.75 38.18
C LEU A 110 -17.41 7.86 39.30
N GLU A 111 -17.74 6.56 39.32
CA GLU A 111 -17.10 5.57 40.22
C GLU A 111 -15.59 5.45 39.94
N CYS A 112 -15.17 5.49 38.67
CA CYS A 112 -13.75 5.49 38.29
C CYS A 112 -13.03 6.73 38.81
N TYR A 113 -13.64 7.93 38.75
CA TYR A 113 -13.06 9.13 39.35
C TYR A 113 -12.94 9.02 40.87
N GLN A 114 -13.99 8.56 41.55
CA GLN A 114 -14.00 8.39 43.00
C GLN A 114 -12.86 7.48 43.47
N LYS A 115 -12.67 6.33 42.81
CA LYS A 115 -11.59 5.38 43.14
C LYS A 115 -10.21 5.97 42.93
N GLN A 116 -10.03 6.75 41.85
CA GLN A 116 -8.78 7.46 41.57
C GLN A 116 -8.45 8.51 42.62
N ILE A 117 -9.44 9.33 43.01
CA ILE A 117 -9.26 10.39 44.00
C ILE A 117 -9.01 9.78 45.39
N GLU A 118 -9.77 8.76 45.77
CA GLU A 118 -9.57 8.06 47.04
C GLU A 118 -8.16 7.44 47.11
N TYR A 119 -7.67 6.88 46.01
CA TYR A 119 -6.31 6.37 45.93
C TYR A 119 -5.27 7.48 46.04
N ALA A 120 -5.42 8.60 45.32
CA ALA A 120 -4.49 9.71 45.39
C ALA A 120 -4.43 10.33 46.80
N SER A 121 -5.58 10.43 47.46
CA SER A 121 -5.70 10.91 48.85
C SER A 121 -4.96 9.97 49.83
N LYS A 122 -5.11 8.65 49.68
CA LYS A 122 -4.45 7.65 50.55
C LYS A 122 -2.93 7.57 50.40
N ASN A 123 -2.38 7.96 49.25
CA ASN A 123 -0.96 7.77 48.93
C ASN A 123 -0.16 9.08 48.93
N GLU A 124 -0.71 10.18 49.47
CA GLU A 124 -0.05 11.48 49.62
C GLU A 124 0.73 11.93 48.36
N ARG A 125 0.14 11.71 47.17
CA ARG A 125 0.80 12.07 45.90
C ARG A 125 0.92 13.60 45.79
N ASN A 126 1.84 14.09 44.96
CA ASN A 126 1.90 15.52 44.65
C ASN A 126 0.90 15.89 43.53
N PRO A 127 0.21 17.03 43.61
CA PRO A 127 -0.61 17.54 42.52
C PRO A 127 0.23 17.73 41.26
N LYS A 128 -0.09 17.04 40.17
CA LYS A 128 0.48 17.35 38.85
C LYS A 128 -0.62 17.94 37.98
N THR A 129 -0.60 19.25 37.81
CA THR A 129 -1.45 19.93 36.82
C THR A 129 -1.13 19.42 35.43
N ARG A 130 -2.15 19.06 34.66
CA ARG A 130 -1.99 18.70 33.26
C ARG A 130 -1.45 19.88 32.45
N ALA A 131 -0.35 19.66 31.75
CA ALA A 131 0.13 20.62 30.77
C ALA A 131 -0.92 20.72 29.65
N ALA A 132 -1.37 21.94 29.36
CA ALA A 132 -2.33 22.15 28.28
C ALA A 132 -1.66 21.85 26.93
N GLU A 133 -2.03 20.74 26.30
CA GLU A 133 -1.67 20.53 24.90
C GLU A 133 -2.41 21.55 24.02
N ALA A 134 -1.69 22.14 23.06
CA ALA A 134 -2.23 23.12 22.13
C ALA A 134 -3.13 22.46 21.07
N ARG A 135 -4.34 22.07 21.49
CA ARG A 135 -5.39 21.50 20.64
C ARG A 135 -6.52 22.52 20.44
N HIS A 136 -7.12 22.56 19.26
CA HIS A 136 -8.25 23.44 18.98
C HIS A 136 -9.55 22.86 19.54
N ASN A 137 -10.48 23.72 19.94
CA ASN A 137 -11.79 23.30 20.43
C ASN A 137 -12.64 22.74 19.27
N ILE A 138 -13.36 21.66 19.55
CA ILE A 138 -14.25 20.95 18.64
C ILE A 138 -15.62 20.89 19.31
N ALA A 139 -16.61 21.58 18.74
CA ALA A 139 -17.98 21.54 19.25
C ALA A 139 -18.56 20.12 19.14
N PRO A 140 -19.55 19.75 19.98
CA PRO A 140 -20.18 18.43 19.93
C PRO A 140 -20.75 18.15 18.54
N LEU A 141 -20.29 17.09 17.90
CA LEU A 141 -20.67 16.70 16.55
C LEU A 141 -22.03 16.00 16.53
N ILE A 142 -22.36 15.21 17.55
CA ILE A 142 -23.62 14.49 17.67
C ILE A 142 -24.68 15.41 18.28
N GLN A 143 -25.73 15.65 17.51
CA GLN A 143 -26.85 16.49 17.94
C GLN A 143 -28.01 15.69 18.56
N THR A 144 -27.97 14.36 18.47
CA THR A 144 -29.03 13.50 18.98
C THR A 144 -28.96 13.37 20.50
N LYS A 145 -30.12 13.38 21.15
CA LYS A 145 -30.31 13.06 22.56
C LYS A 145 -31.14 11.78 22.67
N TRP A 146 -30.65 10.71 22.05
CA TRP A 146 -31.39 9.44 21.98
C TRP A 146 -31.30 8.66 23.29
N ASN A 147 -32.25 7.75 23.48
CA ASN A 147 -32.37 6.91 24.67
C ASN A 147 -32.57 5.44 24.24
N GLN A 148 -32.77 4.54 25.18
CA GLN A 148 -32.92 3.10 24.95
C GLN A 148 -34.34 2.57 25.16
N GLU A 149 -35.23 3.38 25.74
CA GLU A 149 -36.64 3.05 25.93
C GLU A 149 -37.51 3.60 24.78
N ALA A 150 -38.83 3.69 24.95
CA ALA A 150 -39.72 4.18 23.90
C ALA A 150 -39.37 5.63 23.51
N PRO A 151 -39.42 5.97 22.21
CA PRO A 151 -39.89 5.13 21.10
C PRO A 151 -38.79 4.30 20.44
N TYR A 152 -37.54 4.41 20.90
CA TYR A 152 -36.36 3.80 20.29
C TYR A 152 -36.41 2.26 20.27
N ASN A 153 -37.03 1.65 21.29
CA ASN A 153 -37.14 0.19 21.43
C ASN A 153 -38.47 -0.41 20.94
N THR A 154 -39.28 0.35 20.20
CA THR A 154 -40.62 -0.11 19.77
C THR A 154 -40.60 -1.45 19.03
N LEU A 155 -39.52 -1.72 18.28
CA LEU A 155 -39.34 -2.96 17.53
C LEU A 155 -38.49 -4.01 18.26
N CYS A 156 -37.97 -3.70 19.46
CA CYS A 156 -37.25 -4.69 20.26
C CYS A 156 -38.19 -5.81 20.74
N PRO A 157 -37.65 -7.00 21.06
CA PRO A 157 -38.46 -8.09 21.58
C PRO A 157 -39.25 -7.70 22.84
N TYR A 158 -40.42 -8.30 23.01
CA TYR A 158 -41.18 -8.21 24.26
C TYR A 158 -40.80 -9.37 25.17
N ASP A 159 -40.51 -9.06 26.44
CA ASP A 159 -40.32 -10.05 27.47
C ASP A 159 -41.67 -10.39 28.11
N ASP A 160 -42.17 -11.59 27.84
CA ASP A 160 -43.48 -12.05 28.31
C ASP A 160 -43.51 -12.26 29.83
N LYS A 161 -42.35 -12.55 30.45
CA LYS A 161 -42.24 -12.80 31.89
C LYS A 161 -42.29 -11.49 32.67
N GLU A 162 -41.52 -10.49 32.24
CA GLU A 162 -41.44 -9.19 32.88
C GLU A 162 -42.54 -8.22 32.39
N LYS A 163 -43.35 -8.63 31.41
CA LYS A 163 -44.41 -7.82 30.77
C LYS A 163 -43.89 -6.46 30.31
N ARG A 164 -42.71 -6.46 29.69
CA ARG A 164 -41.98 -5.25 29.34
C ARG A 164 -41.22 -5.41 28.03
N ARG A 165 -41.17 -4.33 27.24
CA ARG A 165 -40.35 -4.27 26.03
C ARG A 165 -38.88 -4.22 26.41
N CYS A 166 -38.04 -5.04 25.78
CA CYS A 166 -36.60 -4.97 25.94
C CYS A 166 -36.07 -3.60 25.54
N VAL A 167 -35.07 -3.08 26.25
CA VAL A 167 -34.38 -1.83 25.87
C VAL A 167 -33.45 -2.08 24.68
N THR A 168 -33.08 -1.04 23.94
CA THR A 168 -32.25 -1.21 22.73
C THR A 168 -30.82 -1.66 23.03
N GLY A 169 -30.27 -1.29 24.19
CA GLY A 169 -28.87 -1.52 24.55
C GLY A 169 -27.97 -0.34 24.17
N CYS A 170 -26.96 -0.09 24.99
CA CYS A 170 -26.05 1.06 24.82
C CYS A 170 -25.26 0.98 23.50
N VAL A 171 -24.82 -0.23 23.14
CA VAL A 171 -24.03 -0.49 21.93
C VAL A 171 -24.83 -0.17 20.65
N ALA A 172 -26.09 -0.57 20.59
CA ALA A 172 -26.97 -0.26 19.46
C ALA A 172 -27.29 1.23 19.40
N THR A 173 -27.52 1.87 20.55
CA THR A 173 -27.85 3.30 20.63
C THR A 173 -26.67 4.18 20.19
N ALA A 174 -25.46 3.91 20.66
CA ALA A 174 -24.27 4.62 20.23
C ALA A 174 -24.00 4.43 18.73
N THR A 175 -24.14 3.20 18.22
CA THR A 175 -24.02 2.92 16.77
C THR A 175 -25.03 3.71 15.95
N ALA A 176 -26.29 3.68 16.36
CA ALA A 176 -27.39 4.31 15.64
C ALA A 176 -27.24 5.84 15.60
N GLN A 177 -26.85 6.47 16.72
CA GLN A 177 -26.57 7.91 16.76
C GLN A 177 -25.44 8.29 15.80
N LEU A 178 -24.36 7.50 15.75
CA LEU A 178 -23.26 7.72 14.80
C LEU A 178 -23.71 7.51 13.34
N MET A 179 -24.53 6.51 13.06
CA MET A 179 -25.10 6.29 11.73
C MET A 179 -26.02 7.42 11.29
N TYR A 180 -26.82 7.97 12.21
CA TYR A 180 -27.69 9.11 11.96
C TYR A 180 -26.91 10.41 11.73
N TYR A 181 -25.83 10.65 12.47
CA TYR A 181 -24.91 11.76 12.20
C TYR A 181 -24.39 11.73 10.77
N HIS A 182 -23.99 10.55 10.29
CA HIS A 182 -23.57 10.37 8.91
C HIS A 182 -24.75 10.36 7.91
N LYS A 183 -25.98 10.14 8.36
CA LYS A 183 -27.16 9.81 7.54
C LYS A 183 -26.83 8.73 6.50
N TRP A 184 -26.22 7.64 6.98
CA TRP A 184 -25.66 6.60 6.12
C TRP A 184 -25.77 5.20 6.74
N PRO A 185 -26.07 4.15 5.93
CA PRO A 185 -26.31 4.17 4.48
C PRO A 185 -27.79 4.40 4.11
N LYS A 186 -28.15 4.57 2.84
CA LYS A 186 -29.58 4.57 2.44
C LYS A 186 -30.23 3.19 2.66
N LYS A 187 -29.48 2.13 2.34
CA LYS A 187 -29.80 0.72 2.58
C LYS A 187 -28.55 0.00 3.06
N GLY A 188 -28.71 -0.98 3.94
CA GLY A 188 -27.60 -1.86 4.33
C GLY A 188 -27.28 -2.90 3.25
N THR A 189 -26.58 -3.96 3.61
CA THR A 189 -26.24 -5.09 2.73
C THR A 189 -26.43 -6.40 3.47
N GLY A 190 -27.03 -7.39 2.78
CA GLY A 190 -27.28 -8.71 3.34
C GLY A 190 -28.32 -8.72 4.46
N SER A 191 -28.33 -9.80 5.24
CA SER A 191 -29.23 -10.01 6.37
C SER A 191 -28.49 -10.75 7.49
N HIS A 192 -29.04 -10.73 8.69
CA HIS A 192 -28.53 -11.52 9.82
C HIS A 192 -29.66 -12.04 10.69
N SER A 193 -29.42 -13.21 11.31
CA SER A 193 -30.35 -13.88 12.21
C SER A 193 -29.60 -14.64 13.29
N TYR A 194 -30.15 -14.69 14.50
CA TYR A 194 -29.63 -15.49 15.61
C TYR A 194 -30.77 -15.87 16.56
N ASP A 195 -30.54 -16.90 17.37
CA ASP A 195 -31.51 -17.34 18.38
C ASP A 195 -31.36 -16.53 19.68
N TRP A 196 -32.48 -16.09 20.23
CA TRP A 196 -32.59 -15.38 21.49
C TRP A 196 -33.79 -15.92 22.28
N ASN A 197 -33.55 -16.49 23.46
CA ASN A 197 -34.59 -17.06 24.34
C ASN A 197 -35.58 -18.00 23.60
N GLY A 198 -35.06 -18.85 22.71
CA GLY A 198 -35.87 -19.79 21.91
C GLY A 198 -36.67 -19.15 20.77
N LYS A 199 -36.52 -17.83 20.54
CA LYS A 199 -37.10 -17.09 19.42
C LYS A 199 -35.99 -16.71 18.43
N LYS A 200 -36.25 -16.84 17.12
CA LYS A 200 -35.32 -16.39 16.08
C LYS A 200 -35.50 -14.91 15.83
N LEU A 201 -34.48 -14.10 16.12
CA LEU A 201 -34.45 -12.67 15.78
C LEU A 201 -33.77 -12.48 14.43
N SER A 202 -34.20 -11.51 13.63
CA SER A 202 -33.71 -11.32 12.26
C SER A 202 -33.89 -9.89 11.76
N ALA A 203 -33.00 -9.48 10.84
CA ALA A 203 -33.10 -8.25 10.07
C ALA A 203 -32.51 -8.44 8.67
N ASP A 204 -33.19 -7.91 7.67
CA ASP A 204 -32.72 -7.85 6.29
C ASP A 204 -32.25 -6.42 5.98
N PHE A 205 -30.95 -6.19 6.14
CA PHE A 205 -30.34 -4.87 5.96
C PHE A 205 -30.38 -4.42 4.50
N GLY A 206 -30.25 -5.36 3.55
CA GLY A 206 -30.27 -5.10 2.11
C GLY A 206 -31.63 -4.62 1.60
N ASN A 207 -32.72 -5.10 2.20
CA ASN A 207 -34.08 -4.64 1.89
C ASN A 207 -34.56 -3.49 2.79
N THR A 208 -33.88 -3.20 3.91
CA THR A 208 -34.23 -2.09 4.80
C THR A 208 -33.75 -0.75 4.24
N THR A 209 -34.69 0.19 4.06
CA THR A 209 -34.36 1.59 3.74
C THR A 209 -34.40 2.45 5.00
N PHE A 210 -33.27 3.03 5.38
CA PHE A 210 -33.20 3.91 6.55
C PHE A 210 -33.74 5.30 6.19
N GLN A 211 -34.83 5.69 6.86
CA GLN A 211 -35.57 6.92 6.59
C GLN A 211 -34.98 8.10 7.38
N TRP A 212 -33.76 8.51 7.03
CA TRP A 212 -32.98 9.52 7.76
C TRP A 212 -33.75 10.83 8.00
N ASP A 213 -34.49 11.31 7.01
CA ASP A 213 -35.24 12.58 7.09
C ASP A 213 -36.45 12.53 8.03
N LYS A 214 -36.89 11.33 8.41
CA LYS A 214 -37.97 11.11 9.37
C LYS A 214 -37.48 10.95 10.81
N MET A 215 -36.17 10.77 11.00
CA MET A 215 -35.57 10.64 12.33
C MET A 215 -35.29 12.04 12.92
N LYS A 216 -35.65 12.24 14.19
CA LYS A 216 -35.47 13.51 14.92
C LYS A 216 -34.23 13.45 15.83
N THR A 217 -33.69 14.60 16.19
CA THR A 217 -32.59 14.69 17.18
C THR A 217 -33.05 14.36 18.59
N THR A 218 -34.31 14.55 18.94
CA THR A 218 -34.87 14.19 20.26
C THR A 218 -36.32 13.73 20.09
N TYR A 219 -36.76 12.82 20.96
CA TYR A 219 -38.12 12.29 21.01
C TYR A 219 -38.70 12.42 22.42
N LYS A 220 -40.02 12.63 22.52
CA LYS A 220 -40.79 12.57 23.76
C LYS A 220 -41.88 11.50 23.64
N GLY A 221 -41.93 10.53 24.55
CA GLY A 221 -42.96 9.49 24.53
C GLY A 221 -43.04 8.74 23.19
N ASN A 222 -44.22 8.72 22.55
CA ASN A 222 -44.47 7.97 21.30
C ASN A 222 -44.32 8.83 20.02
N ASP A 223 -43.39 9.80 20.03
CA ASP A 223 -43.16 10.76 18.94
C ASP A 223 -42.67 10.16 17.60
N ASP A 224 -42.33 8.86 17.55
CA ASP A 224 -41.89 8.15 16.34
C ASP A 224 -43.04 7.35 15.69
N THR A 225 -43.95 8.04 15.01
CA THR A 225 -45.16 7.43 14.41
C THR A 225 -44.89 6.52 13.21
N ASN A 226 -43.67 6.54 12.66
CA ASN A 226 -43.27 5.79 11.48
C ASN A 226 -42.20 4.73 11.76
N ASN A 227 -41.85 4.53 13.04
CA ASN A 227 -40.81 3.61 13.51
C ASN A 227 -39.44 3.82 12.86
N ALA A 228 -39.11 4.99 12.29
CA ALA A 228 -37.83 5.19 11.62
C ALA A 228 -36.65 5.00 12.57
N VAL A 229 -36.70 5.61 13.77
CA VAL A 229 -35.61 5.48 14.74
C VAL A 229 -35.58 4.07 15.33
N ALA A 230 -36.76 3.48 15.59
CA ALA A 230 -36.85 2.11 16.10
C ALA A 230 -36.31 1.07 15.10
N THR A 231 -36.52 1.30 13.79
CA THR A 231 -36.02 0.45 12.71
C THR A 231 -34.50 0.49 12.68
N LEU A 232 -33.89 1.68 12.79
CA LEU A 232 -32.45 1.82 12.85
C LEU A 232 -31.87 1.10 14.06
N LEU A 233 -32.36 1.38 15.28
CA LEU A 233 -31.81 0.76 16.49
C LEU A 233 -32.01 -0.75 16.51
N TYR A 234 -33.16 -1.26 16.05
CA TYR A 234 -33.38 -2.70 15.93
C TYR A 234 -32.39 -3.34 14.95
N ASN A 235 -32.17 -2.75 13.77
CA ASN A 235 -31.18 -3.25 12.81
C ASN A 235 -29.76 -3.22 13.37
N CYS A 236 -29.37 -2.15 14.08
CA CYS A 236 -28.08 -2.10 14.78
C CYS A 236 -27.97 -3.22 15.83
N GLY A 237 -29.01 -3.42 16.64
CA GLY A 237 -29.04 -4.49 17.65
C GLY A 237 -28.96 -5.89 17.05
N ILE A 238 -29.67 -6.16 15.95
CA ILE A 238 -29.57 -7.46 15.27
C ILE A 238 -28.17 -7.67 14.67
N ALA A 239 -27.60 -6.65 14.03
CA ALA A 239 -26.25 -6.74 13.47
C ALA A 239 -25.18 -7.05 14.54
N LEU A 240 -25.37 -6.51 15.75
CA LEU A 240 -24.49 -6.69 16.92
C LEU A 240 -24.80 -7.96 17.72
N GLU A 241 -25.77 -8.78 17.31
CA GLU A 241 -26.22 -9.97 18.07
C GLU A 241 -26.63 -9.63 19.51
N MET A 242 -27.45 -8.57 19.66
CA MET A 242 -27.86 -8.06 20.95
C MET A 242 -28.56 -9.12 21.82
N HIS A 243 -28.07 -9.31 23.03
CA HIS A 243 -28.78 -10.04 24.08
C HIS A 243 -29.78 -9.09 24.74
N TYR A 244 -31.00 -9.09 24.21
CA TYR A 244 -32.07 -8.21 24.67
C TYR A 244 -32.57 -8.57 26.08
N GLY A 245 -32.80 -7.55 26.90
CA GLY A 245 -33.47 -7.68 28.20
C GLY A 245 -34.35 -6.47 28.54
N PRO A 246 -35.38 -6.64 29.39
CA PRO A 246 -36.34 -5.60 29.75
C PRO A 246 -35.73 -4.43 30.54
N TRP A 247 -34.67 -4.70 31.30
CA TRP A 247 -34.00 -3.73 32.18
C TRP A 247 -32.59 -3.35 31.70
N GLY A 248 -32.07 -4.09 30.72
CA GLY A 248 -30.74 -3.91 30.16
C GLY A 248 -30.52 -4.90 29.03
N SER A 249 -29.90 -4.42 27.96
CA SER A 249 -29.52 -5.24 26.80
C SER A 249 -28.02 -5.05 26.55
N TRP A 250 -27.32 -6.14 26.25
CA TRP A 250 -25.87 -6.13 26.09
C TRP A 250 -25.41 -6.81 24.79
N ALA A 251 -24.27 -6.38 24.29
CA ALA A 251 -23.60 -6.95 23.12
C ALA A 251 -22.09 -6.76 23.25
N TYR A 252 -21.30 -7.61 22.60
CA TYR A 252 -19.86 -7.39 22.45
C TYR A 252 -19.61 -6.18 21.53
N PHE A 253 -18.53 -5.43 21.78
CA PHE A 253 -18.18 -4.26 20.97
C PHE A 253 -17.62 -4.66 19.60
N ARG A 254 -18.53 -5.00 18.68
CA ARG A 254 -18.25 -5.38 17.28
C ARG A 254 -18.67 -4.31 16.29
N ASN A 255 -18.84 -3.06 16.75
CA ASN A 255 -19.40 -1.96 15.97
C ASN A 255 -18.68 -1.78 14.62
N GLY A 256 -17.35 -1.65 14.64
CA GLY A 256 -16.57 -1.47 13.42
C GLY A 256 -16.75 -2.62 12.43
N GLU A 257 -16.78 -3.86 12.91
CA GLU A 257 -16.97 -5.06 12.09
C GLU A 257 -18.35 -5.05 11.42
N VAL A 258 -19.42 -4.90 12.20
CA VAL A 258 -20.79 -5.00 11.69
C VAL A 258 -21.17 -3.79 10.84
N MET A 259 -20.63 -2.61 11.15
CA MET A 259 -20.80 -1.41 10.32
C MET A 259 -20.12 -1.56 8.96
N ALA A 260 -18.92 -2.14 8.92
CA ALA A 260 -18.24 -2.43 7.67
C ALA A 260 -18.95 -3.53 6.87
N LYS A 261 -19.42 -4.58 7.54
CA LYS A 261 -20.05 -5.74 6.91
C LYS A 261 -21.43 -5.44 6.35
N TYR A 262 -22.28 -4.76 7.12
CA TYR A 262 -23.71 -4.62 6.81
C TYR A 262 -24.13 -3.19 6.46
N PHE A 263 -23.37 -2.17 6.86
CA PHE A 263 -23.80 -0.76 6.77
C PHE A 263 -22.90 0.13 5.92
N GLY A 264 -22.00 -0.44 5.12
CA GLY A 264 -21.20 0.31 4.15
C GLY A 264 -20.23 1.30 4.78
N TYR A 265 -19.68 0.96 5.95
CA TYR A 265 -18.58 1.71 6.58
C TYR A 265 -17.21 1.13 6.20
N SER A 266 -16.16 1.92 6.43
CA SER A 266 -14.79 1.51 6.10
C SER A 266 -14.38 0.30 6.93
N PRO A 267 -13.85 -0.77 6.31
CA PRO A 267 -13.29 -1.90 7.06
C PRO A 267 -11.97 -1.55 7.78
N ASN A 268 -11.35 -0.41 7.44
CA ASN A 268 -10.09 0.06 8.05
C ASN A 268 -10.31 0.90 9.32
N TYR A 269 -11.30 0.55 10.14
CA TYR A 269 -11.45 1.16 11.46
C TYR A 269 -10.32 0.67 12.39
N LYS A 270 -10.03 1.43 13.44
CA LYS A 270 -9.03 1.06 14.46
C LYS A 270 -9.71 0.91 15.81
N ARG A 271 -9.56 -0.25 16.42
CA ARG A 271 -9.87 -0.47 17.84
C ARG A 271 -8.62 -0.09 18.64
N VAL A 272 -8.70 0.98 19.41
CA VAL A 272 -7.60 1.45 20.26
C VAL A 272 -7.97 1.13 21.70
N ILE A 273 -7.15 0.32 22.37
CA ILE A 273 -7.36 -0.08 23.75
C ILE A 273 -6.41 0.73 24.63
N ARG A 274 -6.95 1.48 25.59
CA ARG A 274 -6.18 2.41 26.44
C ARG A 274 -4.99 1.72 27.12
N ASN A 275 -5.21 0.50 27.63
CA ASN A 275 -4.16 -0.31 28.29
C ASN A 275 -2.96 -0.64 27.41
N THR A 276 -3.16 -0.68 26.10
CA THR A 276 -2.11 -1.08 25.15
C THR A 276 -1.28 0.12 24.72
N VAL A 277 -1.89 1.30 24.60
CA VAL A 277 -1.23 2.47 24.01
C VAL A 277 -0.86 3.56 25.02
N GLY A 278 -1.40 3.51 26.24
CA GLY A 278 -1.23 4.57 27.23
C GLY A 278 -2.18 5.77 27.01
N LEU A 279 -2.30 6.64 28.01
CA LEU A 279 -3.28 7.74 27.99
C LEU A 279 -3.03 8.73 26.84
N ASN A 280 -1.78 9.15 26.64
CA ASN A 280 -1.42 10.16 25.65
C ASN A 280 -1.78 9.72 24.22
N ALA A 281 -1.38 8.51 23.82
CA ALA A 281 -1.69 7.96 22.50
C ALA A 281 -3.19 7.65 22.34
N PHE A 282 -3.88 7.27 23.42
CA PHE A 282 -5.33 7.09 23.42
C PHE A 282 -6.08 8.41 23.17
N GLU A 283 -5.65 9.48 23.83
CA GLU A 283 -6.18 10.84 23.66
C GLU A 283 -5.88 11.44 22.30
N GLU A 284 -4.69 11.16 21.75
CA GLU A 284 -4.31 11.52 20.39
C GLU A 284 -5.21 10.80 19.36
N ALA A 285 -5.46 9.51 19.53
CA ALA A 285 -6.34 8.75 18.65
C ALA A 285 -7.77 9.33 18.61
N ILE A 286 -8.34 9.64 19.77
CA ILE A 286 -9.67 10.26 19.87
C ILE A 286 -9.68 11.63 19.19
N TYR A 287 -8.73 12.49 19.54
CA TYR A 287 -8.72 13.86 19.04
C TYR A 287 -8.50 13.94 17.53
N ASN A 288 -7.66 13.06 16.96
CA ASN A 288 -7.43 13.03 15.52
C ASN A 288 -8.72 12.75 14.75
N ASP A 289 -9.57 11.85 15.22
CA ASP A 289 -10.87 11.58 14.60
C ASP A 289 -11.82 12.77 14.75
N LEU A 290 -11.93 13.33 15.96
CA LEU A 290 -12.77 14.50 16.23
C LEU A 290 -12.37 15.70 15.35
N ALA A 291 -11.07 15.95 15.19
CA ALA A 291 -10.53 17.03 14.37
C ALA A 291 -10.84 16.83 12.86
N ASN A 292 -11.11 15.59 12.45
CA ASN A 292 -11.57 15.24 11.10
C ASN A 292 -13.11 15.16 11.00
N GLY A 293 -13.84 15.61 12.02
CA GLY A 293 -15.31 15.59 12.06
C GLY A 293 -15.89 14.17 12.21
N LEU A 294 -15.14 13.25 12.83
CA LEU A 294 -15.56 11.87 13.08
C LEU A 294 -15.82 11.67 14.59
N PRO A 295 -17.08 11.50 15.01
CA PRO A 295 -17.42 11.07 16.36
C PRO A 295 -16.86 9.67 16.64
N VAL A 296 -16.43 9.44 17.88
CA VAL A 296 -15.71 8.22 18.28
C VAL A 296 -16.61 7.37 19.18
N LEU A 297 -16.84 6.11 18.81
CA LEU A 297 -17.51 5.15 19.71
C LEU A 297 -16.56 4.83 20.85
N PHE A 298 -17.01 5.07 22.07
CA PHE A 298 -16.24 4.89 23.29
C PHE A 298 -16.83 3.75 24.11
N GLY A 299 -16.03 2.71 24.34
CA GLY A 299 -16.36 1.56 25.16
C GLY A 299 -15.63 1.58 26.50
N GLY A 300 -16.29 1.04 27.52
CA GLY A 300 -15.76 0.83 28.85
C GLY A 300 -16.27 -0.49 29.44
N GLN A 301 -15.47 -1.17 30.25
CA GLN A 301 -15.90 -2.37 30.97
C GLN A 301 -15.62 -2.24 32.47
N ASP A 302 -16.63 -2.55 33.29
CA ASP A 302 -16.44 -2.87 34.70
C ASP A 302 -16.20 -4.37 34.85
N LYS A 303 -14.93 -4.77 34.92
CA LYS A 303 -14.55 -6.19 35.09
C LYS A 303 -15.10 -6.82 36.38
N ASN A 304 -15.31 -6.04 37.43
CA ASN A 304 -15.79 -6.59 38.70
C ASN A 304 -17.28 -6.93 38.63
N LYS A 305 -18.04 -6.19 37.80
CA LYS A 305 -19.48 -6.42 37.58
C LYS A 305 -19.78 -7.19 36.29
N ASN A 306 -18.74 -7.47 35.49
CA ASN A 306 -18.85 -8.01 34.13
C ASN A 306 -19.84 -7.19 33.25
N GLU A 307 -19.80 -5.87 33.39
CA GLU A 307 -20.73 -4.94 32.73
C GLU A 307 -20.00 -4.10 31.67
N GLY A 308 -20.54 -4.04 30.46
CA GLY A 308 -20.02 -3.24 29.35
C GLY A 308 -20.84 -1.98 29.13
N HIS A 309 -20.16 -0.87 28.85
CA HIS A 309 -20.75 0.44 28.61
C HIS A 309 -20.24 0.99 27.28
N GLN A 310 -21.15 1.46 26.41
CA GLN A 310 -20.76 2.17 25.19
C GLN A 310 -21.54 3.46 25.01
N PHE A 311 -20.83 4.51 24.62
CA PHE A 311 -21.32 5.87 24.41
C PHE A 311 -20.49 6.53 23.29
N ILE A 312 -20.75 7.81 22.99
CA ILE A 312 -20.00 8.53 21.94
C ILE A 312 -19.19 9.64 22.57
N CYS A 313 -17.92 9.73 22.18
CA CYS A 313 -17.09 10.91 22.36
C CYS A 313 -17.16 11.73 21.06
N ASP A 314 -17.66 12.95 21.11
CA ASP A 314 -18.02 13.71 19.90
C ASP A 314 -17.59 15.19 19.94
N GLY A 315 -16.77 15.59 20.90
CA GLY A 315 -16.28 16.96 20.99
C GLY A 315 -15.07 17.08 21.89
N TYR A 316 -14.40 18.23 21.84
CA TYR A 316 -13.20 18.52 22.62
C TYR A 316 -13.13 19.99 23.02
N LYS A 317 -12.69 20.26 24.24
CA LYS A 317 -12.28 21.59 24.70
C LYS A 317 -10.88 21.52 25.31
N SER A 318 -10.15 22.62 25.13
CA SER A 318 -8.81 22.85 25.68
C SER A 318 -8.72 22.46 27.15
N GLY A 319 -7.61 21.85 27.56
CA GLY A 319 -7.42 21.33 28.91
C GLY A 319 -7.75 19.85 29.07
N GLY A 320 -8.01 19.13 27.97
CA GLY A 320 -8.20 17.67 28.01
C GLY A 320 -9.65 17.25 28.31
N TYR A 321 -10.61 18.07 27.91
CA TYR A 321 -12.03 17.85 28.15
C TYR A 321 -12.70 17.31 26.89
N TYR A 322 -13.24 16.11 26.97
CA TYR A 322 -13.89 15.42 25.87
C TYR A 322 -15.39 15.38 26.08
N HIS A 323 -16.16 15.78 25.07
CA HIS A 323 -17.62 15.76 25.15
C HIS A 323 -18.13 14.32 25.02
N MET A 324 -18.98 13.90 25.95
CA MET A 324 -19.58 12.57 26.01
C MET A 324 -21.09 12.68 25.83
N ASN A 325 -21.60 11.94 24.85
CA ASN A 325 -23.02 11.64 24.68
C ASN A 325 -23.29 10.23 25.19
N TRP A 326 -23.98 10.12 26.32
CA TRP A 326 -24.18 8.85 27.01
C TRP A 326 -25.28 7.96 26.42
N GLY A 327 -26.01 8.45 25.40
CA GLY A 327 -27.14 7.73 24.80
C GLY A 327 -28.31 7.53 25.78
N TRP A 328 -28.54 8.53 26.65
CA TRP A 328 -29.50 8.45 27.76
C TRP A 328 -30.41 9.68 27.85
N GLY A 329 -30.88 10.16 26.69
CA GLY A 329 -31.80 11.29 26.60
C GLY A 329 -31.18 12.68 26.87
N GLY A 330 -29.85 12.78 26.83
CA GLY A 330 -29.10 14.01 27.12
C GLY A 330 -28.79 14.24 28.61
N TRP A 331 -29.30 13.39 29.52
CA TRP A 331 -28.94 13.51 30.92
C TRP A 331 -27.46 13.28 31.14
N ASN A 332 -26.83 14.20 31.86
CA ASN A 332 -25.41 14.18 32.20
C ASN A 332 -24.44 14.26 31.00
N ASP A 333 -24.92 14.49 29.78
CA ASP A 333 -24.06 14.77 28.62
C ASP A 333 -23.22 16.02 28.91
N GLY A 334 -21.98 16.05 28.45
CA GLY A 334 -21.07 17.15 28.76
C GLY A 334 -19.62 16.80 28.54
N TYR A 335 -18.75 17.68 29.00
CA TYR A 335 -17.31 17.58 28.85
C TYR A 335 -16.67 16.91 30.06
N PHE A 336 -15.94 15.82 29.85
CA PHE A 336 -15.31 15.00 30.89
C PHE A 336 -13.81 14.86 30.61
N THR A 337 -13.00 14.84 31.65
CA THR A 337 -11.59 14.42 31.57
C THR A 337 -11.51 12.89 31.41
N LEU A 338 -10.54 12.34 30.69
CA LEU A 338 -10.40 10.87 30.59
C LEU A 338 -9.86 10.23 31.88
N SER A 339 -9.33 11.03 32.80
CA SER A 339 -8.68 10.59 34.03
C SER A 339 -8.80 11.68 35.08
N ALA A 340 -9.00 11.31 36.34
CA ALA A 340 -8.89 12.27 37.46
C ALA A 340 -7.43 12.51 37.86
N LEU A 341 -6.52 11.64 37.42
CA LEU A 341 -5.08 11.70 37.70
C LEU A 341 -4.26 11.83 36.42
N ASN A 342 -3.13 12.52 36.53
CA ASN A 342 -2.26 12.92 35.42
C ASN A 342 -0.92 12.12 35.36
N THR A 343 -0.89 10.87 35.83
CA THR A 343 0.33 10.04 35.80
C THR A 343 0.10 8.72 35.08
N GLU A 344 1.03 8.34 34.20
CA GLU A 344 1.11 7.00 33.60
C GLU A 344 1.43 5.91 34.66
N ASP A 345 1.91 6.32 35.84
CA ASP A 345 2.19 5.45 36.99
C ASP A 345 0.90 4.96 37.69
N GLU A 346 0.62 3.68 37.43
CA GLU A 346 0.07 2.67 38.35
C GLU A 346 -1.46 2.62 38.57
N ARG A 347 -1.97 1.36 38.58
CA ARG A 347 -3.34 0.88 38.86
C ARG A 347 -4.47 1.89 38.62
N GLN A 348 -4.92 2.01 37.37
CA GLN A 348 -6.03 2.90 37.03
C GLN A 348 -7.35 2.12 36.86
N TRP A 349 -8.39 2.51 37.60
CA TRP A 349 -9.74 1.92 37.56
C TRP A 349 -10.53 2.17 36.27
N ASN A 350 -9.88 2.76 35.25
CA ASN A 350 -10.40 3.08 33.91
C ASN A 350 -9.59 2.38 32.80
N TRP A 351 -8.88 1.29 33.12
CA TRP A 351 -8.03 0.54 32.19
C TRP A 351 -8.80 -0.13 31.05
N ASP A 352 -10.01 -0.64 31.30
CA ASP A 352 -10.78 -1.32 30.25
C ASP A 352 -11.61 -0.34 29.40
N GLN A 353 -10.96 0.72 28.96
CA GLN A 353 -11.46 1.68 27.99
C GLN A 353 -10.92 1.36 26.60
N GLU A 354 -11.81 1.45 25.62
CA GLU A 354 -11.47 1.27 24.23
C GLU A 354 -12.25 2.26 23.36
N VAL A 355 -11.68 2.61 22.22
CA VAL A 355 -12.36 3.44 21.22
C VAL A 355 -12.27 2.83 19.84
N PHE A 356 -13.32 3.03 19.04
CA PHE A 356 -13.33 2.69 17.63
C PHE A 356 -13.16 3.97 16.81
N CYS A 357 -11.94 4.18 16.32
CA CYS A 357 -11.58 5.29 15.44
C CYS A 357 -11.68 4.89 13.96
N GLY A 358 -11.75 5.86 13.05
CA GLY A 358 -11.83 5.66 11.61
C GLY A 358 -13.19 5.14 11.13
N ILE A 359 -14.25 5.29 11.93
CA ILE A 359 -15.61 4.90 11.55
C ILE A 359 -16.17 5.95 10.58
N LYS A 360 -15.98 5.72 9.30
CA LYS A 360 -16.41 6.62 8.22
C LYS A 360 -17.12 5.86 7.10
N LYS A 361 -17.94 6.60 6.34
CA LYS A 361 -18.64 6.10 5.13
C LYS A 361 -17.65 5.45 4.16
N PHE A 362 -18.08 4.37 3.49
CA PHE A 362 -17.26 3.66 2.53
C PHE A 362 -18.09 3.24 1.31
N GLU A 363 -17.79 3.86 0.17
CA GLU A 363 -18.23 3.35 -1.12
C GLU A 363 -17.20 2.38 -1.66
N LYS A 364 -17.64 1.14 -1.85
CA LYS A 364 -16.78 0.08 -2.39
C LYS A 364 -16.42 0.34 -3.84
N GLU A 365 -17.35 0.87 -4.64
CA GLU A 365 -17.12 1.11 -6.06
C GLU A 365 -17.69 2.45 -6.51
N THR A 366 -17.04 3.08 -7.48
CA THR A 366 -17.56 4.26 -8.19
C THR A 366 -17.25 4.16 -9.68
N THR A 367 -18.04 4.84 -10.52
CA THR A 367 -17.79 4.95 -11.95
C THR A 367 -17.40 6.37 -12.30
N VAL A 368 -16.21 6.56 -12.87
CA VAL A 368 -15.71 7.86 -13.32
C VAL A 368 -15.29 7.73 -14.78
N ASN A 369 -15.87 8.56 -15.66
CA ASN A 369 -15.61 8.55 -17.10
C ASN A 369 -15.79 7.15 -17.75
N GLY A 370 -16.80 6.39 -17.32
CA GLY A 370 -17.08 5.04 -17.82
C GLY A 370 -16.14 3.95 -17.29
N LEU A 371 -15.19 4.29 -16.40
CA LEU A 371 -14.30 3.36 -15.73
C LEU A 371 -14.79 3.06 -14.31
N ILE A 372 -14.74 1.79 -13.92
CA ILE A 372 -15.18 1.32 -12.61
C ILE A 372 -13.97 1.20 -11.69
N PHE A 373 -13.98 1.91 -10.58
CA PHE A 373 -12.93 1.90 -9.57
C PHE A 373 -13.44 1.28 -8.28
N GLU A 374 -12.72 0.30 -7.74
CA GLU A 374 -12.96 -0.27 -6.43
C GLU A 374 -12.07 0.45 -5.41
N ASN A 375 -12.67 1.00 -4.35
CA ASN A 375 -11.97 1.54 -3.21
C ASN A 375 -11.38 0.39 -2.39
N ASN A 376 -10.06 0.32 -2.27
CA ASN A 376 -9.41 -0.70 -1.45
C ASN A 376 -9.34 -0.27 0.03
N GLY A 377 -9.86 0.91 0.36
CA GLY A 377 -9.56 1.61 1.59
C GLY A 377 -8.16 2.25 1.56
N ASN A 378 -7.78 2.87 2.68
CA ASN A 378 -6.48 3.53 2.84
C ASN A 378 -6.12 4.54 1.71
N GLN A 379 -7.13 5.22 1.15
CA GLN A 379 -6.97 6.19 0.05
C GLN A 379 -6.37 5.57 -1.23
N THR A 380 -6.63 4.29 -1.51
CA THR A 380 -6.21 3.63 -2.74
C THR A 380 -7.39 3.04 -3.50
N ALA A 381 -7.24 2.91 -4.82
CA ALA A 381 -8.25 2.37 -5.69
C ALA A 381 -7.66 1.39 -6.72
N THR A 382 -8.46 0.37 -7.06
CA THR A 382 -8.20 -0.58 -8.13
C THR A 382 -9.13 -0.30 -9.31
N LEU A 383 -8.59 -0.17 -10.52
CA LEU A 383 -9.38 -0.13 -11.74
C LEU A 383 -9.92 -1.52 -12.07
N LYS A 384 -11.25 -1.70 -12.01
CA LYS A 384 -11.94 -2.98 -12.23
C LYS A 384 -12.34 -3.24 -13.67
N GLY A 385 -12.24 -2.24 -14.53
CA GLY A 385 -12.66 -2.31 -15.91
C GLY A 385 -13.58 -1.14 -16.26
N GLY A 386 -14.51 -1.38 -17.17
CA GLY A 386 -15.53 -0.41 -17.56
C GLY A 386 -15.72 -0.35 -19.07
N LYS A 387 -16.38 0.71 -19.52
CA LYS A 387 -16.66 1.01 -20.93
C LYS A 387 -15.90 2.28 -21.32
N PRO A 388 -14.56 2.21 -21.47
CA PRO A 388 -13.77 3.38 -21.83
C PRO A 388 -14.06 3.81 -23.28
N ASN A 389 -13.65 5.05 -23.57
CA ASN A 389 -13.42 5.47 -24.95
C ASN A 389 -12.27 4.66 -25.57
N ASN A 390 -12.08 4.78 -26.89
CA ASN A 390 -11.05 4.02 -27.60
C ASN A 390 -9.63 4.27 -27.04
N ASN A 391 -9.36 5.48 -26.55
CA ASN A 391 -8.12 5.80 -25.83
C ASN A 391 -8.34 5.67 -24.31
N LEU A 392 -7.82 4.60 -23.72
CA LEU A 392 -7.86 4.35 -22.29
C LEU A 392 -6.72 5.09 -21.58
N ILE A 393 -7.06 6.23 -20.99
CA ILE A 393 -6.20 6.98 -20.07
C ILE A 393 -6.68 6.73 -18.65
N ILE A 394 -5.86 6.04 -17.86
CA ILE A 394 -6.18 5.74 -16.45
C ILE A 394 -5.78 6.96 -15.61
N PRO A 395 -6.71 7.55 -14.82
CA PRO A 395 -6.37 8.66 -13.94
C PRO A 395 -5.49 8.18 -12.78
N GLU A 396 -4.53 9.00 -12.35
CA GLU A 396 -3.69 8.67 -11.18
C GLU A 396 -4.46 8.76 -9.86
N ASN A 397 -5.51 9.58 -9.81
CA ASN A 397 -6.37 9.78 -8.66
C ASN A 397 -7.84 9.82 -9.08
N VAL A 398 -8.71 9.30 -8.23
CA VAL A 398 -10.16 9.30 -8.41
C VAL A 398 -10.84 9.76 -7.12
N LEU A 399 -11.90 10.55 -7.23
CA LEU A 399 -12.75 10.89 -6.09
C LEU A 399 -13.78 9.78 -5.88
N ILE A 400 -13.73 9.13 -4.72
CA ILE A 400 -14.72 8.15 -4.27
C ILE A 400 -15.37 8.74 -3.02
N ASN A 401 -16.63 9.16 -3.12
CA ASN A 401 -17.35 9.83 -2.03
C ASN A 401 -16.68 11.07 -1.43
N GLY A 402 -16.11 11.92 -2.30
CA GLY A 402 -15.38 13.12 -1.87
C GLY A 402 -14.02 12.83 -1.25
N GLN A 403 -13.65 11.57 -1.03
CA GLN A 403 -12.29 11.18 -0.64
C GLN A 403 -11.45 10.95 -1.91
N GLN A 404 -10.29 11.60 -1.99
CA GLN A 404 -9.32 11.35 -3.05
C GLN A 404 -8.62 10.01 -2.81
N CYS A 405 -8.68 9.13 -3.80
CA CYS A 405 -8.02 7.82 -3.78
C CYS A 405 -7.02 7.72 -4.92
N LYS A 406 -5.79 7.29 -4.63
CA LYS A 406 -4.76 7.03 -5.62
C LYS A 406 -5.05 5.71 -6.34
N VAL A 407 -5.09 5.71 -7.67
CA VAL A 407 -5.27 4.48 -8.46
C VAL A 407 -3.94 3.76 -8.54
N THR A 408 -3.84 2.62 -7.87
CA THR A 408 -2.57 1.89 -7.68
C THR A 408 -2.50 0.58 -8.43
N SER A 409 -3.63 0.08 -8.96
CA SER A 409 -3.70 -1.24 -9.55
C SER A 409 -4.79 -1.34 -10.62
N ILE A 410 -4.62 -2.29 -11.54
CA ILE A 410 -5.63 -2.73 -12.50
C ILE A 410 -5.97 -4.19 -12.17
N ALA A 411 -7.25 -4.52 -12.05
CA ALA A 411 -7.69 -5.86 -11.66
C ALA A 411 -7.45 -6.92 -12.74
N ASN A 412 -7.53 -8.19 -12.33
CA ASN A 412 -7.54 -9.33 -13.26
C ASN A 412 -8.70 -9.17 -14.26
N ALA A 413 -8.42 -9.46 -15.53
CA ALA A 413 -9.40 -9.42 -16.62
C ALA A 413 -10.19 -8.09 -16.77
N ALA A 414 -9.71 -6.98 -16.23
CA ALA A 414 -10.43 -5.70 -16.18
C ALA A 414 -10.98 -5.23 -17.55
N PHE A 415 -10.22 -5.45 -18.62
CA PHE A 415 -10.61 -5.12 -19.99
C PHE A 415 -10.53 -6.33 -20.93
N LYS A 416 -10.66 -7.55 -20.40
CA LYS A 416 -10.63 -8.78 -21.22
C LYS A 416 -11.67 -8.71 -22.34
N ASN A 417 -11.25 -9.05 -23.55
CA ASN A 417 -12.02 -9.02 -24.80
C ASN A 417 -12.61 -7.65 -25.16
N ASN A 418 -12.08 -6.55 -24.63
CA ASN A 418 -12.53 -5.22 -25.02
C ASN A 418 -12.01 -4.87 -26.42
N THR A 419 -12.91 -4.90 -27.40
CA THR A 419 -12.60 -4.65 -28.81
C THR A 419 -12.69 -3.16 -29.20
N LYS A 420 -12.98 -2.26 -28.26
CA LYS A 420 -13.03 -0.80 -28.52
C LYS A 420 -11.72 -0.08 -28.21
N ILE A 421 -10.95 -0.59 -27.26
CA ILE A 421 -9.69 0.05 -26.84
C ILE A 421 -8.66 -0.09 -27.96
N THR A 422 -8.17 1.04 -28.46
CA THR A 422 -7.10 1.16 -29.44
C THR A 422 -5.78 1.57 -28.82
N ASP A 423 -5.84 2.32 -27.72
CA ASP A 423 -4.68 2.91 -27.04
C ASP A 423 -4.81 2.73 -25.53
N VAL A 424 -3.72 2.36 -24.86
CA VAL A 424 -3.66 2.25 -23.39
C VAL A 424 -2.49 3.07 -22.87
N THR A 425 -2.76 3.96 -21.92
CA THR A 425 -1.73 4.60 -21.10
C THR A 425 -1.83 4.14 -19.65
N ILE A 426 -0.82 3.40 -19.18
CA ILE A 426 -0.65 3.00 -17.78
C ILE A 426 0.19 4.08 -17.07
N PRO A 427 -0.38 4.84 -16.12
CA PRO A 427 0.31 5.95 -15.46
C PRO A 427 1.31 5.46 -14.40
N SER A 428 2.10 6.40 -13.88
CA SER A 428 3.17 6.12 -12.92
C SER A 428 2.64 5.60 -11.59
N SER A 429 1.40 5.95 -11.24
CA SER A 429 0.74 5.56 -9.98
C SER A 429 0.42 4.06 -9.89
N ILE A 430 0.34 3.35 -11.01
CA ILE A 430 0.04 1.92 -11.03
C ILE A 430 1.28 1.12 -10.63
N ASN A 431 1.12 0.27 -9.62
CA ASN A 431 2.14 -0.63 -9.10
C ASN A 431 1.91 -2.08 -9.55
N SER A 432 0.67 -2.45 -9.89
CA SER A 432 0.34 -3.79 -10.35
C SER A 432 -0.77 -3.82 -11.40
N VAL A 433 -0.66 -4.76 -12.34
CA VAL A 433 -1.66 -5.06 -13.37
C VAL A 433 -1.97 -6.54 -13.31
N GLY A 434 -3.25 -6.87 -13.09
CA GLY A 434 -3.72 -8.24 -12.93
C GLY A 434 -3.54 -9.11 -14.17
N ALA A 435 -3.68 -10.42 -13.98
CA ALA A 435 -3.63 -11.40 -15.07
C ALA A 435 -4.75 -11.15 -16.09
N GLU A 436 -4.45 -11.36 -17.36
CA GLU A 436 -5.39 -11.23 -18.48
C GLU A 436 -6.07 -9.85 -18.61
N ALA A 437 -5.55 -8.79 -17.96
CA ALA A 437 -6.25 -7.50 -17.88
C ALA A 437 -6.58 -6.90 -19.27
N PHE A 438 -5.77 -7.18 -20.30
CA PHE A 438 -6.01 -6.78 -21.69
C PHE A 438 -6.06 -7.96 -22.67
N LEU A 439 -6.26 -9.19 -22.16
CA LEU A 439 -6.36 -10.39 -22.99
C LEU A 439 -7.47 -10.20 -24.05
N GLY A 440 -7.17 -10.45 -25.32
CA GLY A 440 -8.17 -10.39 -26.38
C GLY A 440 -8.65 -8.96 -26.73
N CYS A 441 -7.94 -7.90 -26.31
CA CYS A 441 -8.18 -6.56 -26.82
C CYS A 441 -7.70 -6.46 -28.28
N THR A 442 -8.48 -6.98 -29.22
CA THR A 442 -8.06 -7.20 -30.62
C THR A 442 -7.84 -5.91 -31.42
N HIS A 443 -8.30 -4.76 -30.92
CA HIS A 443 -8.08 -3.45 -31.55
C HIS A 443 -6.98 -2.62 -30.86
N LEU A 444 -6.41 -3.12 -29.76
CA LEU A 444 -5.35 -2.42 -29.04
C LEU A 444 -4.07 -2.41 -29.89
N ILE A 445 -3.65 -1.23 -30.34
CA ILE A 445 -2.51 -1.00 -31.23
C ILE A 445 -1.34 -0.35 -30.48
N ASN A 446 -1.62 0.60 -29.59
CA ASN A 446 -0.60 1.38 -28.89
C ASN A 446 -0.65 1.18 -27.39
N LEU A 447 0.52 0.91 -26.79
CA LEU A 447 0.71 0.87 -25.34
C LEU A 447 1.75 1.90 -24.90
N THR A 448 1.42 2.66 -23.88
CA THR A 448 2.36 3.52 -23.16
C THR A 448 2.35 3.15 -21.68
N ILE A 449 3.47 2.66 -21.17
CA ILE A 449 3.72 2.52 -19.73
C ILE A 449 4.58 3.71 -19.32
N LYS A 450 4.06 4.60 -18.47
CA LYS A 450 4.76 5.81 -18.05
C LYS A 450 6.01 5.52 -17.23
N ASP A 451 6.93 6.48 -17.26
CA ASP A 451 8.18 6.42 -16.52
C ASP A 451 7.95 6.33 -15.01
N ASN A 452 8.63 5.37 -14.37
CA ASN A 452 8.74 5.27 -12.92
C ASN A 452 9.99 4.47 -12.54
N LYS A 453 10.64 4.82 -11.43
CA LYS A 453 11.83 4.11 -10.93
C LYS A 453 11.49 2.79 -10.26
N THR A 454 10.28 2.63 -9.73
CA THR A 454 9.83 1.36 -9.15
C THR A 454 9.42 0.39 -10.27
N GLU A 455 9.40 -0.91 -9.99
CA GLU A 455 9.04 -1.93 -10.97
C GLU A 455 7.52 -2.09 -11.06
N LEU A 456 6.98 -2.48 -12.23
CA LEU A 456 5.55 -2.74 -12.42
C LEU A 456 5.28 -4.24 -12.38
N THR A 457 4.49 -4.73 -11.41
CA THR A 457 4.08 -6.13 -11.36
C THR A 457 3.03 -6.43 -12.42
N CYS A 458 3.30 -7.39 -13.31
CA CYS A 458 2.44 -7.77 -14.42
C CYS A 458 1.97 -9.22 -14.28
N GLY A 459 0.65 -9.42 -14.31
CA GLY A 459 0.05 -10.74 -14.34
C GLY A 459 0.28 -11.50 -15.66
N LYS A 460 0.02 -12.81 -15.62
CA LYS A 460 0.15 -13.71 -16.77
C LYS A 460 -0.78 -13.31 -17.91
N ASP A 461 -0.34 -13.56 -19.15
CA ASP A 461 -1.13 -13.39 -20.39
C ASP A 461 -1.72 -11.98 -20.57
N LEU A 462 -1.07 -10.97 -19.99
CA LEU A 462 -1.57 -9.60 -19.88
C LEU A 462 -2.07 -9.02 -21.21
N PHE A 463 -1.30 -9.19 -22.28
CA PHE A 463 -1.58 -8.66 -23.63
C PHE A 463 -1.72 -9.76 -24.68
N LYS A 464 -2.01 -10.99 -24.27
CA LYS A 464 -2.18 -12.11 -25.21
C LYS A 464 -3.38 -11.88 -26.12
N ASN A 465 -3.27 -12.28 -27.38
CA ASN A 465 -4.29 -12.06 -28.43
C ASN A 465 -4.67 -10.58 -28.63
N THR A 466 -3.74 -9.65 -28.41
CA THR A 466 -3.89 -8.24 -28.79
C THR A 466 -3.29 -7.98 -30.17
N SER A 467 -3.61 -6.82 -30.75
CA SER A 467 -3.02 -6.36 -32.02
C SER A 467 -1.93 -5.32 -31.81
N LEU A 468 -1.26 -5.34 -30.64
CA LEU A 468 -0.26 -4.34 -30.28
C LEU A 468 0.83 -4.25 -31.35
N ARG A 469 1.07 -3.04 -31.86
CA ARG A 469 2.12 -2.74 -32.84
C ARG A 469 3.24 -1.92 -32.23
N ASN A 470 2.88 -1.02 -31.32
CA ASN A 470 3.78 -0.05 -30.70
C ASN A 470 3.69 -0.14 -29.18
N ALA A 471 4.84 -0.25 -28.51
CA ALA A 471 4.90 -0.18 -27.05
C ALA A 471 6.04 0.74 -26.57
N HIS A 472 5.69 1.68 -25.70
CA HIS A 472 6.66 2.42 -24.90
C HIS A 472 6.69 1.85 -23.48
N ILE A 473 7.88 1.43 -23.02
CA ILE A 473 8.10 0.80 -21.73
C ILE A 473 8.95 1.74 -20.87
N GLY A 474 8.27 2.48 -19.99
CA GLY A 474 8.89 3.49 -19.13
C GLY A 474 9.53 2.96 -17.83
N ARG A 475 9.46 1.67 -17.54
CA ARG A 475 9.98 1.07 -16.28
C ARG A 475 10.15 -0.44 -16.42
N THR A 476 10.91 -1.05 -15.51
CA THR A 476 11.02 -2.52 -15.43
C THR A 476 9.65 -3.17 -15.22
N LEU A 477 9.34 -4.21 -16.01
CA LEU A 477 8.10 -4.99 -15.91
C LEU A 477 8.40 -6.34 -15.28
N MET A 478 7.72 -6.67 -14.18
CA MET A 478 7.88 -7.91 -13.44
C MET A 478 6.79 -8.89 -13.84
N GLY A 479 7.11 -9.74 -14.80
CA GLY A 479 6.24 -10.80 -15.31
C GLY A 479 6.94 -11.57 -16.41
N ASN A 480 6.65 -12.87 -16.52
CA ASN A 480 7.18 -13.70 -17.59
C ASN A 480 6.35 -13.51 -18.85
N GLY A 481 7.00 -13.26 -19.98
CA GLY A 481 6.32 -13.20 -21.27
C GLY A 481 5.28 -12.10 -21.41
N VAL A 482 5.49 -10.91 -20.82
CA VAL A 482 4.53 -9.79 -20.86
C VAL A 482 4.05 -9.47 -22.28
N PHE A 483 4.95 -9.53 -23.28
CA PHE A 483 4.63 -9.37 -24.71
C PHE A 483 4.77 -10.67 -25.52
N GLY A 484 4.87 -11.81 -24.85
CA GLY A 484 5.07 -13.11 -25.48
C GLY A 484 3.92 -13.47 -26.43
N GLY A 485 4.26 -13.85 -27.66
CA GLY A 485 3.30 -14.27 -28.70
C GLY A 485 2.64 -13.14 -29.47
N ILE A 486 2.98 -11.87 -29.20
CA ILE A 486 2.43 -10.73 -29.93
C ILE A 486 3.23 -10.50 -31.22
N SER A 487 2.94 -11.30 -32.24
CA SER A 487 3.63 -11.27 -33.53
C SER A 487 3.45 -9.95 -34.30
N THR A 488 2.47 -9.14 -33.92
CA THR A 488 2.20 -7.80 -34.48
C THR A 488 3.07 -6.69 -33.85
N LEU A 489 3.70 -6.95 -32.69
CA LEU A 489 4.51 -5.97 -31.97
C LEU A 489 5.82 -5.76 -32.71
N THR A 490 5.96 -4.62 -33.39
CA THR A 490 7.09 -4.33 -34.29
C THR A 490 7.98 -3.22 -33.76
N ASN A 491 7.41 -2.27 -33.00
CA ASN A 491 8.11 -1.11 -32.47
C ASN A 491 8.05 -1.10 -30.94
N VAL A 492 9.21 -1.23 -30.30
CA VAL A 492 9.35 -1.10 -28.84
C VAL A 492 10.38 -0.02 -28.53
N SER A 493 10.03 0.89 -27.63
CA SER A 493 10.96 1.85 -27.03
C SER A 493 11.08 1.59 -25.53
N LEU A 494 12.32 1.61 -25.02
CA LEU A 494 12.65 1.40 -23.61
C LEU A 494 13.17 2.71 -23.03
N SER A 495 12.71 3.12 -21.86
CA SER A 495 13.27 4.28 -21.16
C SER A 495 14.47 3.92 -20.28
N ASN A 496 15.18 4.94 -19.79
CA ASN A 496 16.33 4.79 -18.89
C ASN A 496 15.95 4.36 -17.45
N ASN A 497 14.68 4.04 -17.18
CA ASN A 497 14.25 3.42 -15.92
C ASN A 497 14.12 1.89 -16.04
N VAL A 498 14.25 1.32 -17.24
CA VAL A 498 14.24 -0.14 -17.44
C VAL A 498 15.58 -0.72 -16.98
N LYS A 499 15.55 -1.61 -15.99
CA LYS A 499 16.73 -2.32 -15.48
C LYS A 499 16.85 -3.72 -16.06
N THR A 500 15.75 -4.47 -16.06
CA THR A 500 15.74 -5.87 -16.47
C THR A 500 14.79 -6.12 -17.64
N LEU A 501 15.25 -6.91 -18.61
CA LEU A 501 14.39 -7.60 -19.59
C LEU A 501 14.13 -9.02 -19.09
N THR A 502 12.89 -9.30 -18.70
CA THR A 502 12.49 -10.54 -18.01
C THR A 502 12.41 -11.76 -18.95
N PRO A 503 12.35 -12.99 -18.40
CA PRO A 503 12.23 -14.19 -19.22
C PRO A 503 11.05 -14.10 -20.20
N LEU A 504 11.31 -14.49 -21.45
CA LEU A 504 10.34 -14.54 -22.54
C LEU A 504 9.66 -13.20 -22.87
N MET A 505 10.14 -12.06 -22.35
CA MET A 505 9.47 -10.75 -22.48
C MET A 505 9.02 -10.45 -23.91
N PHE A 506 9.86 -10.74 -24.91
CA PHE A 506 9.59 -10.55 -26.34
C PHE A 506 9.54 -11.87 -27.13
N TYR A 507 9.21 -12.98 -26.47
CA TYR A 507 9.10 -14.29 -27.11
C TYR A 507 8.10 -14.25 -28.28
N MET A 508 8.48 -14.77 -29.46
CA MET A 508 7.60 -14.80 -30.65
C MET A 508 7.00 -13.44 -31.06
N THR A 509 7.68 -12.33 -30.78
CA THR A 509 7.26 -11.00 -31.23
C THR A 509 7.67 -10.71 -32.68
N GLY A 510 7.03 -9.70 -33.28
CA GLY A 510 7.35 -9.17 -34.61
C GLY A 510 8.46 -8.12 -34.62
N LEU A 511 9.22 -7.97 -33.53
CA LEU A 511 10.23 -6.92 -33.39
C LEU A 511 11.24 -6.97 -34.53
N LYS A 512 11.53 -5.81 -35.12
CA LYS A 512 12.58 -5.66 -36.15
C LYS A 512 13.90 -5.21 -35.55
N THR A 513 13.85 -4.24 -34.64
CA THR A 513 15.02 -3.70 -33.96
C THR A 513 14.69 -3.39 -32.51
N ILE A 514 15.69 -3.40 -31.64
CA ILE A 514 15.55 -2.90 -30.28
C ILE A 514 16.85 -2.20 -29.85
N ASP A 515 16.70 -1.06 -29.17
CA ASP A 515 17.80 -0.32 -28.55
C ASP A 515 17.82 -0.59 -27.04
N ILE A 516 18.94 -1.10 -26.54
CA ILE A 516 19.14 -1.41 -25.12
C ILE A 516 19.66 -0.16 -24.42
N PRO A 517 18.89 0.43 -23.49
CA PRO A 517 19.28 1.69 -22.84
C PRO A 517 20.45 1.51 -21.88
N ASN A 518 21.08 2.61 -21.49
CA ASN A 518 22.23 2.60 -20.56
C ASN A 518 21.91 1.97 -19.20
N SER A 519 20.63 1.96 -18.82
CA SER A 519 20.13 1.53 -17.53
C SER A 519 19.95 0.02 -17.39
N VAL A 520 19.88 -0.71 -18.51
CA VAL A 520 19.63 -2.16 -18.50
C VAL A 520 20.86 -2.89 -17.97
N ASP A 521 20.66 -3.58 -16.84
CA ASP A 521 21.68 -4.33 -16.12
C ASP A 521 21.56 -5.85 -16.30
N LYS A 522 20.37 -6.32 -16.68
CA LYS A 522 20.07 -7.73 -16.86
C LYS A 522 19.15 -7.97 -18.05
N ILE A 523 19.55 -8.89 -18.91
CA ILE A 523 18.74 -9.47 -19.98
C ILE A 523 18.70 -10.96 -19.73
N ASP A 524 17.51 -11.50 -19.50
CA ASP A 524 17.33 -12.94 -19.35
C ASP A 524 17.60 -13.68 -20.67
N GLY A 525 18.13 -14.90 -20.58
CA GLY A 525 18.63 -15.65 -21.75
C GLY A 525 17.56 -15.90 -22.82
N ASP A 526 16.30 -16.04 -22.40
CA ASP A 526 15.20 -16.33 -23.32
C ASP A 526 14.33 -15.08 -23.64
N ALA A 527 14.76 -13.87 -23.25
CA ALA A 527 14.00 -12.62 -23.42
C ALA A 527 13.57 -12.35 -24.88
N PHE A 528 14.41 -12.76 -25.85
CA PHE A 528 14.17 -12.59 -27.30
C PHE A 528 13.97 -13.92 -28.05
N ASN A 529 13.72 -15.02 -27.33
CA ASN A 529 13.62 -16.34 -27.96
C ASN A 529 12.50 -16.36 -29.03
N LYS A 530 12.78 -16.93 -30.20
CA LYS A 530 11.89 -16.95 -31.39
C LYS A 530 11.37 -15.57 -31.84
N ALA A 531 12.02 -14.47 -31.51
CA ALA A 531 11.77 -13.16 -32.13
C ALA A 531 12.30 -13.15 -33.57
N ASN A 532 11.68 -13.95 -34.44
CA ASN A 532 12.23 -14.31 -35.74
C ASN A 532 12.26 -13.15 -36.75
N SER A 533 11.60 -12.03 -36.46
CA SER A 533 11.66 -10.83 -37.28
C SER A 533 12.84 -9.92 -36.92
N LEU A 534 13.53 -10.18 -35.80
CA LEU A 534 14.56 -9.30 -35.26
C LEU A 534 15.78 -9.31 -36.18
N GLU A 535 16.14 -8.12 -36.67
CA GLU A 535 17.25 -7.87 -37.61
C GLU A 535 18.51 -7.44 -36.87
N LYS A 536 18.39 -6.54 -35.88
CA LYS A 536 19.55 -6.04 -35.12
C LYS A 536 19.17 -5.59 -33.71
N ILE A 537 20.14 -5.65 -32.81
CA ILE A 537 20.09 -5.07 -31.46
C ILE A 537 21.15 -3.97 -31.39
N THR A 538 20.77 -2.79 -30.92
CA THR A 538 21.72 -1.70 -30.59
C THR A 538 21.82 -1.54 -29.08
N VAL A 539 22.93 -0.97 -28.62
CA VAL A 539 23.17 -0.71 -27.20
C VAL A 539 23.68 0.73 -27.06
N GLN A 540 23.07 1.50 -26.17
CA GLN A 540 23.45 2.90 -25.96
C GLN A 540 24.87 3.02 -25.38
N ASN A 541 25.59 4.09 -25.76
CA ASN A 541 27.01 4.30 -25.46
C ASN A 541 27.35 4.26 -23.94
N GLY A 542 26.38 4.57 -23.07
CA GLY A 542 26.54 4.53 -21.62
C GLY A 542 26.25 3.18 -20.94
N ASN A 543 25.83 2.14 -21.67
CA ASN A 543 25.54 0.86 -21.03
C ASN A 543 26.84 0.20 -20.52
N THR A 544 26.84 -0.20 -19.24
CA THR A 544 28.01 -0.77 -18.55
C THR A 544 28.05 -2.29 -18.55
N LYS A 545 26.98 -2.96 -18.99
CA LYS A 545 26.81 -4.43 -18.97
C LYS A 545 26.85 -5.07 -20.35
N TYR A 546 26.45 -4.34 -21.38
CA TYR A 546 26.26 -4.87 -22.73
C TYR A 546 26.98 -4.00 -23.78
N ALA A 547 27.22 -4.61 -24.94
CA ALA A 547 27.70 -3.95 -26.14
C ALA A 547 27.02 -4.55 -27.37
N SER A 548 26.91 -3.76 -28.45
CA SER A 548 26.48 -4.26 -29.76
C SER A 548 27.61 -4.14 -30.77
N ASP A 549 27.73 -5.14 -31.64
CA ASP A 549 28.66 -5.16 -32.76
C ASP A 549 28.04 -5.92 -33.93
N GLY A 550 28.03 -5.32 -35.13
CA GLY A 550 27.37 -5.90 -36.31
C GLY A 550 25.87 -6.23 -36.11
N GLY A 551 25.21 -5.57 -35.14
CA GLY A 551 23.82 -5.86 -34.77
C GLY A 551 23.62 -7.06 -33.83
N ALA A 552 24.70 -7.74 -33.43
CA ALA A 552 24.69 -8.78 -32.41
C ALA A 552 24.94 -8.20 -31.01
N LEU A 553 24.39 -8.84 -30.00
CA LEU A 553 24.46 -8.48 -28.59
C LEU A 553 25.55 -9.29 -27.87
N TYR A 554 26.37 -8.57 -27.12
CA TYR A 554 27.46 -9.12 -26.30
C TYR A 554 27.38 -8.58 -24.87
N ASP A 555 28.11 -9.21 -23.96
CA ASP A 555 28.49 -8.53 -22.71
C ASP A 555 29.42 -7.32 -23.01
N LYS A 556 29.57 -6.42 -22.04
CA LYS A 556 30.32 -5.16 -22.24
C LYS A 556 31.75 -5.39 -22.72
N ALA A 557 32.39 -6.44 -22.21
CA ALA A 557 33.76 -6.81 -22.54
C ALA A 557 33.89 -7.55 -23.88
N LYS A 558 32.78 -7.86 -24.56
CA LYS A 558 32.71 -8.73 -25.74
C LYS A 558 33.40 -10.08 -25.53
N LYS A 559 33.34 -10.61 -24.30
CA LYS A 559 33.78 -11.96 -23.93
C LYS A 559 32.69 -13.00 -24.15
N THR A 560 31.44 -12.58 -24.16
CA THR A 560 30.28 -13.46 -24.29
C THR A 560 29.40 -13.00 -25.44
N LEU A 561 29.19 -13.85 -26.45
CA LEU A 561 28.15 -13.64 -27.45
C LEU A 561 26.82 -14.08 -26.84
N ILE A 562 25.90 -13.12 -26.67
CA ILE A 562 24.61 -13.34 -26.02
C ILE A 562 23.55 -13.67 -27.07
N LEU A 563 23.47 -12.88 -28.14
CA LEU A 563 22.45 -13.06 -29.17
C LEU A 563 22.84 -12.42 -30.49
N LEU A 564 22.77 -13.19 -31.57
CA LEU A 564 22.69 -12.75 -32.94
C LEU A 564 21.23 -12.93 -33.40
N PRO A 565 20.55 -11.84 -33.81
CA PRO A 565 19.16 -11.92 -34.23
C PRO A 565 18.91 -12.88 -35.41
N HIS A 566 17.75 -13.54 -35.40
CA HIS A 566 17.39 -14.56 -36.39
C HIS A 566 17.38 -14.01 -37.83
N ASN A 567 16.87 -12.79 -38.00
CA ASN A 567 16.70 -12.13 -39.30
C ASN A 567 17.82 -11.13 -39.59
N SER A 568 19.02 -11.33 -39.04
CA SER A 568 20.17 -10.45 -39.22
C SER A 568 20.61 -10.23 -40.67
N LYS A 569 20.15 -11.07 -41.59
CA LYS A 569 20.58 -11.12 -43.01
C LYS A 569 22.09 -11.39 -43.19
N ILE A 570 22.81 -11.71 -42.12
CA ILE A 570 24.24 -12.03 -42.15
C ILE A 570 24.40 -13.45 -42.68
N THR A 571 25.09 -13.59 -43.81
CA THR A 571 25.45 -14.89 -44.42
C THR A 571 26.79 -15.42 -43.95
N ASP A 572 27.71 -14.51 -43.63
CA ASP A 572 29.09 -14.81 -43.24
C ASP A 572 29.35 -14.13 -41.89
N PHE A 573 29.20 -14.89 -40.81
CA PHE A 573 29.34 -14.37 -39.47
C PHE A 573 30.71 -14.72 -38.88
N ARG A 574 31.43 -13.70 -38.43
CA ARG A 574 32.73 -13.84 -37.77
C ARG A 574 32.58 -13.42 -36.31
N ILE A 575 32.76 -14.36 -35.39
CA ILE A 575 32.73 -14.04 -33.96
C ILE A 575 34.06 -13.34 -33.61
N PRO A 576 34.05 -12.19 -32.89
CA PRO A 576 35.27 -11.48 -32.53
C PRO A 576 36.23 -12.31 -31.66
N GLU A 577 37.55 -12.14 -31.84
CA GLU A 577 38.60 -12.82 -31.05
C GLU A 577 38.53 -12.54 -29.54
N THR A 578 37.80 -11.52 -29.11
CA THR A 578 37.58 -11.26 -27.68
C THR A 578 36.64 -12.27 -27.02
N VAL A 579 35.80 -12.96 -27.80
CA VAL A 579 34.76 -13.86 -27.30
C VAL A 579 35.37 -15.19 -26.86
N VAL A 580 35.00 -15.61 -25.65
CA VAL A 580 35.38 -16.90 -25.05
C VAL A 580 34.16 -17.81 -24.83
N THR A 581 32.94 -17.25 -24.79
CA THR A 581 31.70 -18.01 -24.55
C THR A 581 30.61 -17.66 -25.57
N ILE A 582 29.94 -18.69 -26.10
CA ILE A 582 28.71 -18.55 -26.91
C ILE A 582 27.55 -19.09 -26.06
N LYS A 583 26.60 -18.22 -25.72
CA LYS A 583 25.45 -18.58 -24.88
C LYS A 583 24.44 -19.49 -25.58
N ARG A 584 23.61 -20.16 -24.79
CA ARG A 584 22.43 -20.88 -25.26
C ARG A 584 21.59 -20.00 -26.19
N GLN A 585 21.24 -20.55 -27.35
CA GLN A 585 20.44 -19.89 -28.40
C GLN A 585 21.04 -18.56 -28.89
N ALA A 586 22.34 -18.34 -28.72
CA ALA A 586 22.95 -17.10 -29.16
C ALA A 586 22.92 -16.95 -30.68
N ILE A 587 23.03 -18.01 -31.46
CA ILE A 587 23.05 -17.94 -32.92
C ILE A 587 21.89 -18.75 -33.49
N THR A 588 20.76 -18.09 -33.72
CA THR A 588 19.57 -18.71 -34.32
C THR A 588 19.33 -18.30 -35.77
N SER A 589 20.25 -17.54 -36.38
CA SER A 589 20.06 -16.94 -37.70
C SER A 589 19.74 -17.94 -38.81
N GLY A 590 18.67 -17.66 -39.55
CA GLY A 590 18.25 -18.44 -40.71
C GLY A 590 19.05 -18.15 -42.00
N TYR A 591 20.08 -17.32 -41.93
CA TYR A 591 20.82 -16.81 -43.10
C TYR A 591 22.29 -17.24 -43.14
N ILE A 592 22.86 -17.65 -42.01
CA ILE A 592 24.28 -17.98 -41.93
C ILE A 592 24.60 -19.20 -42.79
N LYS A 593 25.53 -19.02 -43.72
CA LYS A 593 26.18 -20.05 -44.53
C LYS A 593 27.60 -20.34 -44.07
N SER A 594 28.33 -19.32 -43.62
CA SER A 594 29.69 -19.45 -43.10
C SER A 594 29.78 -18.87 -41.69
N LEU A 595 30.35 -19.64 -40.76
CA LEU A 595 30.62 -19.22 -39.39
C LEU A 595 32.11 -19.33 -39.08
N VAL A 596 32.71 -18.27 -38.56
CA VAL A 596 34.09 -18.29 -38.04
C VAL A 596 34.06 -18.23 -36.51
N ILE A 597 34.55 -19.29 -35.89
CA ILE A 597 34.72 -19.47 -34.44
C ILE A 597 36.19 -19.15 -34.10
N PRO A 598 36.45 -18.06 -33.36
CA PRO A 598 37.80 -17.55 -33.13
C PRO A 598 38.60 -18.45 -32.19
N SER A 599 39.92 -18.25 -32.19
CA SER A 599 40.87 -19.10 -31.48
C SER A 599 40.68 -19.14 -29.95
N ARG A 600 40.04 -18.10 -29.40
CA ARG A 600 39.88 -17.90 -27.94
C ARG A 600 38.59 -18.49 -27.36
N ILE A 601 37.73 -19.11 -28.17
CA ILE A 601 36.51 -19.76 -27.66
C ILE A 601 36.90 -20.88 -26.69
N GLN A 602 36.23 -20.93 -25.54
CA GLN A 602 36.41 -21.92 -24.50
C GLN A 602 35.14 -22.76 -24.32
N THR A 603 33.97 -22.12 -24.40
CA THR A 603 32.69 -22.76 -24.11
C THR A 603 31.62 -22.42 -25.15
N ILE A 604 30.95 -23.45 -25.64
CA ILE A 604 29.74 -23.37 -26.45
C ILE A 604 28.61 -24.04 -25.65
N GLU A 605 27.66 -23.25 -25.16
CA GLU A 605 26.56 -23.74 -24.33
C GLU A 605 25.54 -24.58 -25.13
N THR A 606 24.64 -25.27 -24.42
CA THR A 606 23.56 -26.07 -25.02
C THR A 606 22.69 -25.22 -25.95
N ASP A 607 22.36 -25.73 -27.13
CA ASP A 607 21.58 -25.04 -28.15
C ASP A 607 22.16 -23.68 -28.61
N ALA A 608 23.47 -23.44 -28.42
CA ALA A 608 24.08 -22.15 -28.75
C ALA A 608 23.99 -21.79 -30.24
N ILE A 609 24.10 -22.78 -31.13
CA ILE A 609 24.13 -22.58 -32.58
C ILE A 609 23.00 -23.41 -33.24
N LEU A 610 21.94 -22.72 -33.67
CA LEU A 610 20.71 -23.24 -34.27
C LEU A 610 20.53 -22.79 -35.73
N CYS A 611 21.61 -22.78 -36.52
CA CYS A 611 21.58 -22.39 -37.93
C CYS A 611 21.15 -23.57 -38.80
N THR A 612 20.19 -23.38 -39.71
CA THR A 612 19.71 -24.44 -40.62
C THR A 612 20.34 -24.42 -42.01
N LYS A 613 20.97 -23.29 -42.40
CA LYS A 613 21.58 -23.09 -43.73
C LYS A 613 23.11 -23.08 -43.73
N ILE A 614 23.72 -23.50 -42.62
CA ILE A 614 25.17 -23.44 -42.48
C ILE A 614 25.85 -24.48 -43.38
N GLU A 615 26.83 -24.02 -44.16
CA GLU A 615 27.59 -24.83 -45.11
C GLU A 615 29.03 -25.06 -44.64
N ARG A 616 29.62 -24.06 -43.97
CA ARG A 616 31.01 -24.10 -43.49
C ARG A 616 31.14 -23.52 -42.09
N ILE A 617 31.91 -24.19 -41.25
CA ILE A 617 32.39 -23.67 -39.97
C ILE A 617 33.92 -23.67 -40.01
N TYR A 618 34.51 -22.50 -39.83
CA TYR A 618 35.94 -22.35 -39.58
C TYR A 618 36.14 -22.25 -38.08
N ILE A 619 36.92 -23.16 -37.51
CA ILE A 619 37.30 -23.08 -36.10
C ILE A 619 38.82 -22.93 -35.98
N ASN A 620 39.25 -21.88 -35.29
CA ASN A 620 40.67 -21.53 -35.19
C ASN A 620 41.32 -22.06 -33.90
N ASN A 621 40.54 -22.72 -33.05
CA ASN A 621 41.04 -23.35 -31.84
C ASN A 621 42.01 -24.50 -32.17
N VAL A 622 43.25 -24.41 -31.68
CA VAL A 622 44.21 -25.53 -31.78
C VAL A 622 43.90 -26.67 -30.81
N VAL A 623 43.13 -26.37 -29.76
CA VAL A 623 42.55 -27.32 -28.80
C VAL A 623 41.03 -27.16 -28.84
N PRO A 624 40.25 -28.18 -29.23
CA PRO A 624 38.80 -28.06 -29.38
C PRO A 624 38.14 -27.56 -28.09
N PRO A 625 37.27 -26.53 -28.16
CA PRO A 625 36.61 -26.01 -26.98
C PRO A 625 35.51 -26.95 -26.49
N THR A 626 35.10 -26.78 -25.24
CA THR A 626 34.00 -27.55 -24.63
C THR A 626 32.68 -27.19 -25.29
N VAL A 627 31.96 -28.22 -25.75
CA VAL A 627 30.60 -28.11 -26.29
C VAL A 627 29.67 -28.86 -25.35
N ASN A 628 28.75 -28.14 -24.72
CA ASN A 628 27.72 -28.77 -23.87
C ASN A 628 26.75 -29.60 -24.72
N GLU A 629 25.94 -30.44 -24.07
CA GLU A 629 24.97 -31.29 -24.78
C GLU A 629 24.12 -30.45 -25.74
N HIS A 630 23.98 -30.89 -26.99
CA HIS A 630 23.33 -30.14 -28.08
C HIS A 630 23.90 -28.73 -28.38
N GLY A 631 25.17 -28.41 -28.10
CA GLY A 631 25.70 -27.06 -28.41
C GLY A 631 25.61 -26.63 -29.88
N PHE A 632 25.51 -27.60 -30.79
CA PHE A 632 24.95 -27.43 -32.13
C PHE A 632 23.62 -28.19 -32.20
N THR A 633 22.48 -27.52 -32.20
CA THR A 633 21.16 -28.18 -32.38
C THR A 633 20.69 -27.83 -33.75
N ALA A 634 21.16 -28.63 -34.68
CA ALA A 634 20.51 -28.72 -35.94
C ALA A 634 20.26 -30.20 -36.22
N PRO A 635 19.14 -30.55 -36.87
CA PRO A 635 18.84 -31.92 -37.26
C PRO A 635 20.05 -32.55 -37.96
N GLN A 636 20.13 -33.88 -37.97
CA GLN A 636 21.19 -34.70 -38.60
C GLN A 636 21.80 -34.07 -39.88
N PHE A 637 20.96 -33.41 -40.68
CA PHE A 637 21.31 -32.54 -41.81
C PHE A 637 22.52 -31.62 -41.64
N VAL A 638 22.64 -30.81 -40.58
CA VAL A 638 23.76 -29.86 -40.43
C VAL A 638 25.06 -30.59 -40.10
N ILE A 639 24.98 -31.65 -39.32
CA ILE A 639 26.13 -32.50 -38.99
C ILE A 639 26.68 -33.22 -40.23
N THR A 640 25.78 -33.65 -41.12
CA THR A 640 26.09 -34.37 -42.36
C THR A 640 26.59 -33.46 -43.49
N ASN A 641 26.06 -32.24 -43.59
CA ASN A 641 26.31 -31.36 -44.74
C ASN A 641 27.28 -30.20 -44.49
N THR A 642 27.55 -29.85 -43.24
CA THR A 642 28.49 -28.76 -42.91
C THR A 642 29.93 -29.25 -43.01
N LYS A 643 30.78 -28.49 -43.72
CA LYS A 643 32.23 -28.68 -43.69
C LYS A 643 32.80 -28.00 -42.45
N LEU A 644 33.34 -28.79 -41.53
CA LEU A 644 34.10 -28.30 -40.38
C LEU A 644 35.57 -28.17 -40.78
N CYS A 645 36.03 -26.94 -40.92
CA CYS A 645 37.38 -26.57 -41.27
C CYS A 645 38.19 -26.32 -39.98
N VAL A 646 39.14 -27.20 -39.67
CA VAL A 646 39.97 -27.16 -38.45
C VAL A 646 41.41 -26.76 -38.76
N PRO A 647 42.22 -26.32 -37.76
CA PRO A 647 43.61 -25.94 -38.01
C PRO A 647 44.45 -27.12 -38.51
N GLY A 648 45.47 -26.83 -39.31
CA GLY A 648 46.41 -27.83 -39.82
C GLY A 648 47.02 -28.70 -38.70
N GLY A 649 47.09 -30.01 -38.95
CA GLY A 649 47.56 -30.99 -37.98
C GLY A 649 46.61 -31.30 -36.82
N LYS A 650 45.38 -30.77 -36.80
CA LYS A 650 44.39 -30.98 -35.73
C LYS A 650 43.22 -31.88 -36.13
N LEU A 651 43.19 -32.44 -37.34
CA LEU A 651 42.10 -33.30 -37.81
C LEU A 651 41.76 -34.45 -36.85
N ASN A 652 42.78 -35.21 -36.46
CA ASN A 652 42.61 -36.38 -35.59
C ASN A 652 42.16 -36.02 -34.18
N LEU A 653 42.54 -34.84 -33.69
CA LEU A 653 42.11 -34.34 -32.39
C LEU A 653 40.60 -34.06 -32.41
N TYR A 654 40.14 -33.27 -33.37
CA TYR A 654 38.71 -32.95 -33.54
C TYR A 654 37.83 -34.17 -33.79
N LYS A 655 38.30 -35.17 -34.55
CA LYS A 655 37.58 -36.43 -34.78
C LYS A 655 37.38 -37.26 -33.51
N LYS A 656 38.21 -37.08 -32.48
CA LYS A 656 38.13 -37.83 -31.21
C LYS A 656 37.45 -37.05 -30.09
N THR A 657 37.31 -35.74 -30.21
CA THR A 657 36.73 -34.91 -29.15
C THR A 657 35.20 -34.96 -29.16
N LYS A 658 34.60 -35.29 -28.01
CA LYS A 658 33.15 -35.29 -27.80
C LYS A 658 32.54 -33.93 -28.21
N GLY A 659 31.41 -33.97 -28.91
CA GLY A 659 30.74 -32.77 -29.45
C GLY A 659 31.23 -32.36 -30.84
N TRP A 660 32.52 -32.57 -31.16
CA TRP A 660 33.11 -32.28 -32.48
C TRP A 660 33.18 -33.52 -33.38
N SER A 661 33.37 -34.70 -32.81
CA SER A 661 33.46 -35.98 -33.51
C SER A 661 32.20 -36.35 -34.31
N ARG A 662 31.07 -35.70 -34.03
CA ARG A 662 29.80 -35.90 -34.76
C ARG A 662 29.85 -35.41 -36.20
N PHE A 663 30.63 -34.37 -36.53
CA PHE A 663 30.67 -33.81 -37.88
C PHE A 663 31.23 -34.83 -38.87
N GLN A 664 30.50 -35.10 -39.96
CA GLN A 664 30.90 -36.12 -40.94
C GLN A 664 32.00 -35.62 -41.90
N LYS A 665 32.07 -34.31 -42.14
CA LYS A 665 33.02 -33.67 -43.06
C LYS A 665 33.95 -32.73 -42.30
N ILE A 666 35.00 -33.30 -41.71
CA ILE A 666 36.08 -32.53 -41.05
C ILE A 666 37.28 -32.48 -41.99
N ILE A 667 37.75 -31.28 -42.32
CA ILE A 667 38.91 -31.03 -43.19
C ILE A 667 39.89 -30.09 -42.50
N GLU A 668 41.17 -30.27 -42.78
CA GLU A 668 42.19 -29.28 -42.39
C GLU A 668 42.18 -28.11 -43.35
N THR A 669 42.41 -26.91 -42.81
CA THR A 669 42.56 -25.70 -43.61
C THR A 669 43.72 -24.87 -43.09
N THR A 670 44.37 -24.13 -43.99
CA THR A 670 45.32 -23.05 -43.67
C THR A 670 44.59 -21.71 -43.55
N TYR A 671 43.38 -21.72 -43.00
CA TYR A 671 42.63 -20.50 -42.75
C TYR A 671 43.36 -19.67 -41.69
N THR A 672 43.99 -18.58 -42.11
CA THR A 672 44.61 -17.60 -41.22
C THR A 672 43.60 -16.49 -40.95
N ASP A 673 43.44 -16.07 -39.70
CA ASP A 673 42.57 -14.93 -39.30
C ASP A 673 42.94 -13.57 -39.89
N ILE A 674 43.95 -13.54 -40.76
CA ILE A 674 44.42 -12.35 -41.45
C ILE A 674 43.46 -12.09 -42.62
N GLN A 675 42.65 -11.03 -42.51
CA GLN A 675 41.93 -10.47 -43.65
C GLN A 675 42.92 -10.19 -44.80
N PRO A 676 42.59 -10.45 -46.08
CA PRO A 676 43.19 -9.64 -47.13
C PRO A 676 42.83 -8.18 -46.81
N ALA A 677 43.83 -7.31 -46.71
CA ALA A 677 43.59 -5.91 -46.41
C ALA A 677 42.58 -5.32 -47.41
N VAL A 678 41.63 -4.50 -46.94
CA VAL A 678 40.78 -3.70 -47.82
C VAL A 678 41.70 -2.77 -48.61
N ILE A 679 41.78 -2.96 -49.93
CA ILE A 679 42.51 -2.06 -50.81
C ILE A 679 41.68 -0.80 -50.95
N ASP A 680 42.14 0.30 -50.33
CA ASP A 680 41.74 1.63 -50.76
C ASP A 680 42.47 1.90 -52.08
N ASN A 681 41.76 1.80 -53.20
CA ASN A 681 42.32 1.88 -54.55
C ASN A 681 42.92 3.26 -54.90
N ASN A 682 43.00 4.20 -53.96
CA ASN A 682 43.41 5.58 -54.20
C ASN A 682 44.80 5.97 -53.68
N ILE A 683 45.66 5.05 -53.22
CA ILE A 683 47.04 5.43 -52.83
C ILE A 683 48.08 4.37 -53.21
N PRO A 684 49.04 4.65 -54.12
CA PRO A 684 50.12 3.72 -54.43
C PRO A 684 51.20 3.70 -53.33
N ASN A 685 51.76 2.51 -53.08
CA ASN A 685 53.03 2.24 -52.40
C ASN A 685 53.13 2.55 -50.88
N LYS A 686 52.34 1.86 -50.04
CA LYS A 686 52.58 1.85 -48.58
C LYS A 686 53.03 0.46 -48.11
N ILE A 687 54.25 0.38 -47.57
CA ILE A 687 54.82 -0.79 -46.90
C ILE A 687 54.57 -0.64 -45.40
N TYR A 688 54.04 -1.68 -44.76
CA TYR A 688 53.86 -1.73 -43.32
C TYR A 688 54.59 -2.93 -42.73
N THR A 689 55.08 -2.79 -41.51
CA THR A 689 55.54 -3.93 -40.70
C THR A 689 54.33 -4.76 -40.23
N ILE A 690 54.56 -6.00 -39.78
CA ILE A 690 53.49 -6.88 -39.29
C ILE A 690 52.75 -6.34 -38.06
N ASP A 691 53.35 -5.44 -37.29
CA ASP A 691 52.72 -4.71 -36.17
C ASP A 691 51.97 -3.44 -36.62
N GLY A 692 51.82 -3.21 -37.93
CA GLY A 692 51.01 -2.13 -38.50
C GLY A 692 51.70 -0.76 -38.53
N LYS A 693 53.00 -0.68 -38.23
CA LYS A 693 53.76 0.57 -38.38
C LYS A 693 54.11 0.80 -39.84
N ARG A 694 53.91 2.03 -40.30
CA ARG A 694 54.26 2.43 -41.66
C ARG A 694 55.78 2.51 -41.79
N VAL A 695 56.33 1.84 -42.80
CA VAL A 695 57.75 1.97 -43.15
C VAL A 695 57.97 3.32 -43.87
N PRO A 696 58.98 4.11 -43.50
CA PRO A 696 59.27 5.43 -44.09
C PRO A 696 59.37 5.40 -45.62
N THR A 697 58.94 6.49 -46.28
CA THR A 697 58.73 6.63 -47.74
C THR A 697 60.00 6.66 -48.60
N ASN A 698 61.17 6.52 -48.00
CA ASN A 698 62.48 6.56 -48.66
C ASN A 698 63.02 5.17 -49.05
N VAL A 699 62.22 4.11 -48.90
CA VAL A 699 62.54 2.77 -49.39
C VAL A 699 62.02 2.63 -50.83
N ASN A 700 62.92 2.61 -51.80
CA ASN A 700 62.59 2.59 -53.23
C ASN A 700 62.57 1.18 -53.82
N SER A 701 63.07 0.16 -53.08
CA SER A 701 63.06 -1.23 -53.51
C SER A 701 62.91 -2.22 -52.35
N LEU A 702 62.37 -3.41 -52.62
CA LEU A 702 62.22 -4.48 -51.61
C LEU A 702 63.55 -4.99 -51.05
N LYS A 703 64.68 -4.72 -51.73
CA LYS A 703 66.02 -5.15 -51.33
C LYS A 703 66.63 -4.30 -50.20
N GLU A 704 66.06 -3.13 -49.94
CA GLU A 704 66.50 -2.22 -48.87
C GLU A 704 65.83 -2.54 -47.51
N LEU A 705 64.84 -3.43 -47.49
CA LEU A 705 64.17 -3.87 -46.27
C LEU A 705 65.02 -4.91 -45.52
N GLN A 706 65.13 -4.74 -44.21
CA GLN A 706 65.73 -5.75 -43.34
C GLN A 706 64.93 -7.05 -43.39
N PRO A 707 65.57 -8.24 -43.25
CA PRO A 707 64.88 -9.52 -43.21
C PRO A 707 63.73 -9.52 -42.20
N GLY A 708 62.54 -9.92 -42.64
CA GLY A 708 61.32 -9.74 -41.85
C GLY A 708 60.04 -9.92 -42.66
N ILE A 709 58.91 -9.74 -41.99
CA ILE A 709 57.56 -9.88 -42.58
C ILE A 709 56.92 -8.51 -42.73
N TYR A 710 56.50 -8.19 -43.95
CA TYR A 710 55.87 -6.91 -44.30
C TYR A 710 54.52 -7.12 -44.98
N ILE A 711 53.65 -6.11 -44.87
CA ILE A 711 52.41 -5.99 -45.63
C ILE A 711 52.63 -4.96 -46.73
N ILE A 712 52.59 -5.41 -47.98
CA ILE A 712 52.87 -4.59 -49.16
C ILE A 712 51.69 -4.76 -50.12
N ASN A 713 50.98 -3.66 -50.39
CA ASN A 713 49.77 -3.66 -51.21
C ASN A 713 48.75 -4.74 -50.76
N GLY A 714 48.62 -4.96 -49.46
CA GLY A 714 47.71 -5.95 -48.87
C GLY A 714 48.21 -7.41 -48.87
N HIS A 715 49.40 -7.68 -49.41
CA HIS A 715 50.01 -9.01 -49.41
C HIS A 715 51.10 -9.13 -48.34
N LYS A 716 51.11 -10.28 -47.66
CA LYS A 716 52.19 -10.67 -46.74
C LYS A 716 53.42 -11.09 -47.56
N ILE A 717 54.51 -10.35 -47.44
CA ILE A 717 55.78 -10.64 -48.11
C ILE A 717 56.84 -10.93 -47.04
N ILE A 718 57.59 -12.01 -47.24
CA ILE A 718 58.72 -12.39 -46.40
C ILE A 718 59.98 -11.96 -47.13
N ILE A 719 60.73 -11.03 -46.55
CA ILE A 719 62.07 -10.65 -47.00
C ILE A 719 63.04 -11.54 -46.24
N ARG A 720 63.86 -12.31 -46.99
CA ARG A 720 64.82 -13.27 -46.45
C ARG A 720 66.23 -12.70 -46.50
#